data_AF-A0A945SKV9-F1
#
_entry.id   AF-A0A945SKV9-F1
#
_cell.length_a   1.000
_cell.length_b   1.000
_cell.length_c   1.000
_cell.angle_alpha   90.00
_cell.angle_beta   90.00
_cell.angle_gamma   90.00
#
_symmetry.space_group_name_H-M   'P 1'
#
loop_
_entity.id
_entity.type
_entity.pdbx_description
1 polymer ?
#
loop_
_entity_poly.entity_id
_entity_poly.type
_entity_poly.pdbx_seq_one_letter_code
_entity_poly.pdbx_strand_id
1 'polypeptide(L)'
;MSGFNHKKLFQSFHSDYVARGRSYFERNRVEFVNLKKDGGLSAIVSGRQFYQVNIEPIVIDGDQWVVDGDCSCPVHYNCKHVVAALLEAEKKELPLLGDKPLDVTPMDERRGKGSGERFVEEWVGALTTLANGEQTAPRRQNSRGKSAQKRWLLYVFQPPQSGRSLSLDVCTGYLKKDGNYSQIKSFSPYTTLQGTPPEAVLPEDVKLLRQLYLHSQNDFNSGRCALQGEESGEIFEKVVATGRSFWKSIESAPLSLIEPKPMQLRWEEDVHGEQKLQAKVADVEEVMVLLLDPPYYRIPMTEEVGCLQSEYPPQLLARLDQLPAVPPEQVAQLQQKLEKQQQLTAIPRPRKVTPVKLHEVEPRPRLRLFMGVIQIEDEDDQYWWREEPEYYAQSLPMVELQFDYDGVIVDFEDEATILWSHRGSERLQIPRDEEQEENYRAQLTPFMFEVESLMYGEDDVQVDDRYIDSLTFIGGEGKIIDFCLDELPKLRKQGWIIEFSEDWDWTFAEEPEGWYAELDESESDWFTLGLEVDIDGQRVSLLPILAQFVANLPNDLTLEQLKQMPDEQKIVVRLDDGRLLPIYLGKVRTILSTLIELYDERPLDEQGRIRFNRLEAARMADLQAAEGAAHLRWLGGDRLLDLGKKLRDFNGIEVAAPPQQFHAELRDYQQTGLSWLQFLREMGLGGVLADDMGLGKTVQTLAHLLLEKQSGRMQGPSLVVAPTSLMVNWRSEAARFAPDLRVTVLHGADRKERYCEISESDIVLTTYPL
;
A
#
# COMPACT_ATOMS: atom_id res chain seq x y z
N MET A 1 60.80 1.25 -16.69
CA MET A 1 60.35 0.02 -17.37
C MET A 1 59.68 -0.85 -16.32
N SER A 2 58.36 -0.91 -16.33
CA SER A 2 57.58 -2.02 -15.77
C SER A 2 56.17 -1.90 -16.34
N GLY A 3 56.05 -2.18 -17.64
CA GLY A 3 54.75 -2.36 -18.26
C GLY A 3 54.05 -3.50 -17.54
N PHE A 4 52.87 -3.23 -17.00
CA PHE A 4 51.97 -4.24 -16.45
C PHE A 4 51.84 -5.37 -17.46
N ASN A 5 52.40 -6.53 -17.13
CA ASN A 5 52.12 -7.73 -17.89
C ASN A 5 50.86 -8.33 -17.28
N HIS A 6 49.69 -7.90 -17.74
CA HIS A 6 48.39 -8.42 -17.28
C HIS A 6 48.35 -9.96 -17.31
N LYS A 7 49.08 -10.58 -18.24
CA LYS A 7 49.16 -12.04 -18.36
C LYS A 7 50.01 -12.69 -17.27
N LYS A 8 50.92 -11.96 -16.61
CA LYS A 8 51.69 -12.45 -15.44
C LYS A 8 51.04 -12.08 -14.11
N LEU A 9 50.44 -10.89 -14.01
CA LEU A 9 49.76 -10.42 -12.81
C LEU A 9 48.54 -11.28 -12.44
N PHE A 10 47.75 -11.69 -13.44
CA PHE A 10 46.53 -12.47 -13.21
C PHE A 10 46.71 -13.99 -13.33
N GLN A 11 47.96 -14.49 -13.36
CA GLN A 11 48.22 -15.94 -13.37
C GLN A 11 47.77 -16.66 -12.10
N SER A 12 47.70 -15.95 -10.98
CA SER A 12 47.19 -16.45 -9.70
C SER A 12 45.67 -16.37 -9.56
N PHE A 13 44.95 -15.88 -10.58
CA PHE A 13 43.50 -15.69 -10.56
C PHE A 13 42.79 -16.67 -11.50
N HIS A 14 41.60 -17.12 -11.12
CA HIS A 14 40.72 -17.89 -12.01
C HIS A 14 40.30 -17.04 -13.21
N SER A 15 40.24 -17.61 -14.42
CA SER A 15 39.95 -16.88 -15.67
C SER A 15 38.65 -16.07 -15.60
N ASP A 16 37.64 -16.62 -14.94
CA ASP A 16 36.31 -16.00 -14.84
C ASP A 16 36.28 -14.82 -13.87
N TYR A 17 37.18 -14.79 -12.88
CA TYR A 17 37.37 -13.63 -12.00
C TYR A 17 38.11 -12.50 -12.72
N VAL A 18 39.01 -12.84 -13.63
CA VAL A 18 39.71 -11.86 -14.45
C VAL A 18 38.75 -11.18 -15.44
N ALA A 19 37.90 -11.95 -16.12
CA ALA A 19 36.91 -11.41 -17.04
C ALA A 19 35.88 -10.51 -16.32
N ARG A 20 35.33 -10.99 -15.20
CA ARG A 20 34.36 -10.22 -14.40
C ARG A 20 35.00 -9.01 -13.73
N GLY A 21 36.23 -9.11 -13.24
CA GLY A 21 36.96 -8.00 -12.64
C GLY A 21 37.31 -6.89 -13.63
N ARG A 22 37.65 -7.25 -14.88
CA ARG A 22 37.78 -6.27 -15.98
C ARG A 22 36.48 -5.52 -16.24
N SER A 23 35.35 -6.24 -16.27
CA SER A 23 34.04 -5.62 -16.43
C SER A 23 33.71 -4.63 -15.30
N TYR A 24 34.05 -4.95 -14.05
CA TYR A 24 33.84 -4.04 -12.92
C TYR A 24 34.69 -2.77 -13.02
N PHE A 25 35.96 -2.91 -13.44
CA PHE A 25 36.84 -1.77 -13.70
C PHE A 25 36.34 -0.90 -14.87
N GLU A 26 35.93 -1.51 -15.98
CA GLU A 26 35.38 -0.80 -17.15
C GLU A 26 34.07 -0.06 -16.84
N ARG A 27 33.28 -0.57 -15.89
CA ARG A 27 32.05 0.05 -15.37
C ARG A 27 32.31 1.10 -14.27
N ASN A 28 33.57 1.52 -14.05
CA ASN A 28 34.02 2.45 -13.00
C ASN A 28 33.53 2.09 -11.58
N ARG A 29 33.34 0.79 -11.29
CA ARG A 29 32.85 0.30 -9.99
C ARG A 29 33.90 0.34 -8.87
N VAL A 30 35.02 1.04 -9.05
CA VAL A 30 36.05 1.17 -8.01
C VAL A 30 35.98 2.58 -7.45
N GLU A 31 35.21 2.74 -6.38
CA GLU A 31 34.93 4.03 -5.73
C GLU A 31 36.20 4.75 -5.32
N PHE A 32 37.10 4.00 -4.69
CA PHE A 32 38.43 4.49 -4.42
C PHE A 32 39.42 3.34 -4.31
N VAL A 33 40.69 3.67 -4.62
CA VAL A 33 41.83 2.80 -4.40
C VAL A 33 42.97 3.67 -3.88
N ASN A 34 43.58 3.25 -2.77
CA ASN A 34 44.63 3.96 -2.07
C ASN A 34 45.81 3.03 -1.78
N LEU A 35 47.01 3.58 -1.87
CA LEU A 35 48.24 2.89 -1.47
C LEU A 35 48.42 2.97 0.05
N LYS A 36 48.62 1.82 0.68
CA LYS A 36 48.94 1.69 2.10
C LYS A 36 50.41 2.04 2.36
N LYS A 37 50.75 2.38 3.60
CA LYS A 37 52.12 2.74 4.01
C LYS A 37 53.13 1.58 3.90
N ASP A 38 52.64 0.35 3.85
CA ASP A 38 53.43 -0.88 3.71
C ASP A 38 53.67 -1.30 2.24
N GLY A 39 53.08 -0.58 1.27
CA GLY A 39 53.17 -0.89 -0.16
C GLY A 39 52.01 -1.73 -0.70
N GLY A 40 51.02 -2.08 0.14
CA GLY A 40 49.79 -2.75 -0.28
C GLY A 40 48.72 -1.78 -0.79
N LEU A 41 47.57 -2.30 -1.20
CA LEU A 41 46.40 -1.51 -1.60
C LEU A 41 45.24 -1.70 -0.63
N SER A 42 44.47 -0.63 -0.43
CA SER A 42 43.10 -0.69 0.07
C SER A 42 42.18 -0.07 -0.97
N ALA A 43 41.10 -0.76 -1.33
CA ALA A 43 40.10 -0.25 -2.25
C ALA A 43 38.70 -0.51 -1.73
N ILE A 44 37.74 0.30 -2.19
CA ILE A 44 36.33 -0.04 -2.12
C ILE A 44 35.82 -0.23 -3.54
N VAL A 45 35.20 -1.37 -3.76
CA VAL A 45 34.64 -1.77 -5.06
C VAL A 45 33.14 -1.98 -4.88
N SER A 46 32.33 -1.27 -5.68
CA SER A 46 30.88 -1.37 -5.67
C SER A 46 30.39 -2.60 -6.44
N GLY A 47 29.47 -3.36 -5.81
CA GLY A 47 28.74 -4.50 -6.36
C GLY A 47 27.36 -4.58 -5.68
N ARG A 48 26.87 -5.76 -5.27
CA ARG A 48 25.66 -5.93 -4.40
C ARG A 48 25.73 -5.24 -3.01
N GLN A 49 26.87 -4.63 -2.71
CA GLN A 49 27.20 -3.78 -1.57
C GLN A 49 28.62 -3.23 -1.81
N PHE A 50 29.11 -2.36 -0.93
CA PHE A 50 30.50 -1.91 -0.98
C PHE A 50 31.43 -2.98 -0.41
N TYR A 51 32.30 -3.51 -1.25
CA TYR A 51 33.30 -4.48 -0.84
C TYR A 51 34.62 -3.78 -0.54
N GLN A 52 35.02 -3.83 0.72
CA GLN A 52 36.38 -3.53 1.13
C GLN A 52 37.33 -4.59 0.59
N VAL A 53 38.33 -4.14 -0.15
CA VAL A 53 39.39 -4.92 -0.76
C VAL A 53 40.72 -4.50 -0.14
N ASN A 54 41.49 -5.46 0.34
CA ASN A 54 42.81 -5.28 0.89
C ASN A 54 43.78 -6.18 0.13
N ILE A 55 44.80 -5.58 -0.49
CA ILE A 55 45.82 -6.32 -1.25
C ILE A 55 47.16 -6.06 -0.57
N GLU A 56 47.90 -7.12 -0.27
CA GLU A 56 49.27 -7.03 0.24
C GLU A 56 50.23 -6.55 -0.88
N PRO A 57 51.42 -6.05 -0.54
CA PRO A 57 52.41 -5.65 -1.53
C PRO A 57 52.73 -6.80 -2.49
N ILE A 58 52.70 -6.52 -3.79
CA ILE A 58 52.95 -7.56 -4.80
C ILE A 58 54.43 -7.94 -4.74
N VAL A 59 54.69 -9.24 -4.56
CA VAL A 59 56.06 -9.79 -4.52
C VAL A 59 56.35 -10.51 -5.84
N ILE A 60 57.53 -10.27 -6.39
CA ILE A 60 58.03 -11.01 -7.56
C ILE A 60 58.94 -12.13 -7.05
N ASP A 61 58.50 -13.38 -7.23
CA ASP A 61 59.32 -14.57 -7.00
C ASP A 61 59.70 -15.21 -8.35
N GLY A 62 60.95 -15.02 -8.76
CA GLY A 62 61.42 -15.43 -10.09
C GLY A 62 60.70 -14.70 -11.23
N ASP A 63 59.90 -15.43 -12.02
CA ASP A 63 59.07 -14.87 -13.11
C ASP A 63 57.57 -14.77 -12.75
N GLN A 64 57.19 -15.15 -11.52
CA GLN A 64 55.82 -15.16 -11.03
C GLN A 64 55.53 -13.95 -10.14
N TRP A 65 54.36 -13.37 -10.35
CA TRP A 65 53.84 -12.26 -9.56
C TRP A 65 52.88 -12.84 -8.54
N VAL A 66 53.21 -12.74 -7.26
CA VAL A 66 52.38 -13.24 -6.17
C VAL A 66 51.49 -12.09 -5.70
N VAL A 67 50.19 -12.27 -5.90
CA VAL A 67 49.15 -11.33 -5.47
C VAL A 67 48.35 -11.98 -4.37
N ASP A 68 48.29 -11.31 -3.23
CA ASP A 68 47.57 -11.77 -2.04
C ASP A 68 46.53 -10.71 -1.66
N GLY A 69 45.27 -11.00 -1.97
CA GLY A 69 44.17 -10.04 -1.89
C GLY A 69 42.97 -10.60 -1.17
N ASP A 70 42.62 -9.97 -0.06
CA ASP A 70 41.42 -10.22 0.73
C ASP A 70 40.31 -9.24 0.38
N CYS A 71 39.08 -9.74 0.34
CA CYS A 71 37.89 -8.99 0.02
C CYS A 71 36.76 -9.36 0.98
N SER A 72 35.93 -8.40 1.33
CA SER A 72 34.72 -8.61 2.14
C SER A 72 33.55 -9.28 1.37
N CYS A 73 33.75 -9.66 0.11
CA CYS A 73 32.75 -10.42 -0.66
C CYS A 73 32.74 -11.91 -0.28
N PRO A 74 31.67 -12.66 -0.63
CA PRO A 74 31.54 -14.09 -0.27
C PRO A 74 32.68 -14.99 -0.76
N VAL A 75 33.39 -14.59 -1.82
CA VAL A 75 34.55 -15.33 -2.37
C VAL A 75 35.79 -15.16 -1.50
N HIS A 76 35.87 -14.07 -0.73
CA HIS A 76 36.94 -13.65 0.18
C HIS A 76 38.33 -13.44 -0.45
N TYR A 77 38.86 -14.41 -1.19
CA TYR A 77 40.25 -14.41 -1.63
C TYR A 77 40.38 -14.23 -3.15
N ASN A 78 41.24 -13.30 -3.60
CA ASN A 78 41.61 -13.08 -5.00
C ASN A 78 40.40 -13.12 -5.97
N CYS A 79 39.32 -12.45 -5.58
CA CYS A 79 38.06 -12.40 -6.31
C CYS A 79 38.09 -11.35 -7.46
N LYS A 80 36.97 -11.23 -8.18
CA LYS A 80 36.77 -10.22 -9.23
C LYS A 80 36.98 -8.77 -8.75
N HIS A 81 36.68 -8.45 -7.48
CA HIS A 81 36.89 -7.10 -6.93
C HIS A 81 38.37 -6.79 -6.70
N VAL A 82 39.19 -7.79 -6.33
CA VAL A 82 40.65 -7.66 -6.22
C VAL A 82 41.25 -7.34 -7.59
N VAL A 83 40.76 -8.03 -8.64
CA VAL A 83 41.15 -7.73 -10.03
C VAL A 83 40.77 -6.31 -10.43
N ALA A 84 39.55 -5.86 -10.14
CA ALA A 84 39.09 -4.51 -10.46
C ALA A 84 39.94 -3.44 -9.75
N ALA A 85 40.25 -3.64 -8.46
CA ALA A 85 41.10 -2.75 -7.68
C ALA A 85 42.53 -2.65 -8.22
N LEU A 86 43.11 -3.75 -8.71
CA LEU A 86 44.45 -3.76 -9.33
C LEU A 86 44.47 -2.99 -10.66
N LEU A 87 43.42 -3.12 -11.48
CA LEU A 87 43.28 -2.38 -12.74
C LEU A 87 43.07 -0.89 -12.50
N GLU A 88 42.30 -0.51 -11.48
CA GLU A 88 42.14 0.91 -11.10
C GLU A 88 43.44 1.48 -10.51
N ALA A 89 44.18 0.69 -9.74
CA ALA A 89 45.48 1.11 -9.22
C ALA A 89 46.52 1.29 -10.35
N GLU A 90 46.48 0.44 -11.38
CA GLU A 90 47.26 0.59 -12.61
C GLU A 90 46.89 1.87 -13.37
N LYS A 91 45.59 2.11 -13.59
CA LYS A 91 45.07 3.33 -14.25
C LYS A 91 45.49 4.61 -13.51
N LYS A 92 45.61 4.55 -12.18
CA LYS A 92 46.08 5.65 -11.32
C LYS A 92 47.60 5.70 -11.14
N GLU A 93 48.36 4.86 -11.85
CA GLU A 93 49.82 4.77 -11.79
C GLU A 93 50.38 4.58 -10.36
N LEU A 94 49.64 3.87 -9.48
CA LEU A 94 50.07 3.62 -8.11
C LEU A 94 51.25 2.63 -8.07
N PRO A 95 52.30 2.86 -7.25
CA PRO A 95 53.45 1.96 -7.17
C PRO A 95 53.10 0.71 -6.35
N LEU A 96 52.86 -0.42 -7.02
CA LEU A 96 52.38 -1.67 -6.39
C LEU A 96 53.48 -2.65 -5.94
N LEU A 97 54.74 -2.33 -6.24
CA LEU A 97 55.88 -3.19 -5.94
C LEU A 97 56.51 -2.78 -4.61
N GLY A 98 56.56 -3.69 -3.65
CA GLY A 98 57.22 -3.48 -2.37
C GLY A 98 58.75 -3.63 -2.47
N ASP A 99 59.50 -2.66 -1.96
CA ASP A 99 60.98 -2.65 -1.92
C ASP A 99 61.62 -3.65 -0.92
N LYS A 100 60.85 -4.62 -0.38
CA LYS A 100 61.35 -5.56 0.62
C LYS A 100 61.25 -7.01 0.16
N PRO A 101 62.38 -7.73 0.02
CA PRO A 101 62.36 -9.17 -0.20
C PRO A 101 61.88 -9.87 1.07
N LEU A 102 60.76 -10.59 0.98
CA LEU A 102 60.33 -11.56 1.97
C LEU A 102 60.95 -12.92 1.61
N ASP A 103 61.63 -13.51 2.59
CA ASP A 103 62.30 -14.81 2.49
C ASP A 103 61.23 -15.91 2.33
N VAL A 104 61.03 -16.38 1.09
CA VAL A 104 59.99 -17.35 0.74
C VAL A 104 60.43 -18.74 1.22
N THR A 105 59.89 -19.19 2.35
CA THR A 105 59.92 -20.60 2.73
C THR A 105 58.58 -21.25 2.34
N PRO A 106 58.58 -22.43 1.69
CA PRO A 106 57.36 -23.09 1.22
C PRO A 106 56.34 -23.35 2.35
N MET A 107 55.07 -23.16 1.99
CA MET A 107 53.93 -23.00 2.90
C MET A 107 53.31 -24.35 3.31
N ASP A 108 54.07 -25.22 3.99
CA ASP A 108 53.51 -26.48 4.54
C ASP A 108 53.82 -26.75 6.03
N GLU A 109 54.58 -25.91 6.73
CA GLU A 109 54.94 -26.18 8.13
C GLU A 109 54.93 -24.91 9.02
N ARG A 110 53.76 -24.31 9.30
CA ARG A 110 53.58 -23.32 10.40
C ARG A 110 52.23 -23.41 11.14
N ARG A 111 51.71 -24.62 11.33
CA ARG A 111 50.88 -24.88 12.52
C ARG A 111 51.79 -25.20 13.69
N GLY A 112 52.16 -24.20 14.48
CA GLY A 112 52.84 -24.46 15.76
C GLY A 112 53.48 -23.27 16.45
N LYS A 113 52.81 -22.82 17.52
CA LYS A 113 53.32 -22.21 18.76
C LYS A 113 53.98 -20.81 18.71
N GLY A 114 53.44 -19.93 19.56
CA GLY A 114 54.06 -18.69 20.06
C GLY A 114 53.41 -17.46 19.46
N SER A 115 52.40 -16.86 20.08
CA SER A 115 52.64 -15.89 21.15
C SER A 115 51.41 -15.77 22.07
N GLY A 116 51.42 -16.55 23.15
CA GLY A 116 50.44 -16.53 24.23
C GLY A 116 50.73 -15.53 25.35
N GLU A 117 51.56 -14.51 25.15
CA GLU A 117 52.06 -13.67 26.27
C GLU A 117 51.75 -12.19 26.18
N ARG A 118 50.97 -11.72 25.18
CA ARG A 118 50.45 -10.34 25.17
C ARG A 118 48.93 -10.22 25.36
N PHE A 119 48.22 -11.35 25.38
CA PHE A 119 46.76 -11.41 25.50
C PHE A 119 46.27 -11.51 26.96
N VAL A 120 47.14 -11.86 27.91
CA VAL A 120 46.74 -12.25 29.27
C VAL A 120 46.88 -11.11 30.30
N GLU A 121 47.72 -10.11 30.06
CA GLU A 121 47.87 -8.97 31.00
C GLU A 121 46.81 -7.87 30.77
N GLU A 122 46.29 -7.69 29.55
CA GLU A 122 45.18 -6.76 29.27
C GLU A 122 43.81 -7.31 29.73
N TRP A 123 43.69 -8.62 29.96
CA TRP A 123 42.44 -9.30 30.33
C TRP A 123 42.08 -9.23 31.84
N VAL A 124 43.05 -8.91 32.71
CA VAL A 124 42.88 -9.02 34.19
C VAL A 124 42.70 -7.66 34.89
N GLY A 125 43.02 -6.55 34.22
CA GLY A 125 43.01 -5.20 34.83
C GLY A 125 41.65 -4.47 34.87
N ALA A 126 40.63 -4.93 34.14
CA ALA A 126 39.40 -4.15 33.90
C ALA A 126 38.24 -4.44 34.87
N LEU A 127 38.40 -5.36 35.83
CA LEU A 127 37.30 -5.78 36.73
C LEU A 127 37.55 -5.38 38.19
N THR A 128 37.21 -4.15 38.57
CA THR A 128 36.77 -3.82 39.96
C THR A 128 36.02 -2.49 40.02
N THR A 129 34.98 -2.44 40.87
CA THR A 129 34.10 -1.30 41.25
C THR A 129 32.99 -0.99 40.22
N LEU A 130 31.69 -1.18 40.47
CA LEU A 130 30.89 -0.66 41.58
C LEU A 130 29.61 -1.48 41.79
N ALA A 131 29.30 -1.76 43.06
CA ALA A 131 28.07 -2.36 43.54
C ALA A 131 27.20 -1.32 44.25
N ASN A 132 25.88 -1.54 44.17
CA ASN A 132 24.77 -1.03 45.02
C ASN A 132 24.08 0.27 44.59
N GLY A 133 22.73 0.22 44.50
CA GLY A 133 21.91 1.40 44.78
C GLY A 133 20.51 1.49 44.16
N GLU A 134 19.58 0.66 44.63
CA GLU A 134 18.16 0.95 44.96
C GLU A 134 17.15 1.53 43.94
N GLN A 135 16.02 0.82 43.90
CA GLN A 135 14.72 1.18 43.33
C GLN A 135 14.09 2.41 43.99
N THR A 136 13.44 3.28 43.20
CA THR A 136 12.29 4.07 43.67
C THR A 136 11.27 4.29 42.54
N ALA A 137 10.02 3.89 42.81
CA ALA A 137 8.84 4.24 42.02
C ALA A 137 8.31 5.64 42.40
N PRO A 138 7.70 6.42 41.49
CA PRO A 138 6.86 7.54 41.87
C PRO A 138 5.37 7.31 41.65
N ARG A 139 4.60 7.89 42.57
CA ARG A 139 3.15 7.90 42.70
C ARG A 139 2.44 8.74 41.64
N ARG A 140 1.22 8.31 41.31
CA ARG A 140 0.16 9.06 40.60
C ARG A 140 -0.16 10.40 41.28
N GLN A 141 -0.24 11.46 40.48
CA GLN A 141 -1.06 12.64 40.78
C GLN A 141 -1.98 12.94 39.60
N ASN A 142 -3.27 13.07 39.92
CA ASN A 142 -4.30 13.58 39.04
C ASN A 142 -4.22 15.11 38.97
N SER A 143 -4.30 15.67 37.77
CA SER A 143 -4.86 17.00 37.57
C SER A 143 -5.71 17.02 36.28
N ARG A 144 -6.96 17.43 36.44
CA ARG A 144 -7.89 17.73 35.35
C ARG A 144 -7.62 19.16 34.88
N GLY A 145 -7.44 19.34 33.57
CA GLY A 145 -7.31 20.64 32.90
C GLY A 145 -7.53 20.49 31.40
N LYS A 146 -8.15 21.49 30.78
CA LYS A 146 -8.79 21.46 29.44
C LYS A 146 -7.83 21.20 28.27
N SER A 147 -8.38 20.59 27.22
CA SER A 147 -7.71 20.05 26.04
C SER A 147 -6.92 21.07 25.21
N ALA A 148 -5.60 20.90 25.20
CA ALA A 148 -4.72 21.17 24.06
C ALA A 148 -4.09 19.81 23.68
N GLN A 149 -4.10 19.43 22.39
CA GLN A 149 -3.54 18.15 21.95
C GLN A 149 -2.03 18.12 22.27
N LYS A 150 -1.65 17.32 23.26
CA LYS A 150 -0.26 17.16 23.69
C LYS A 150 0.48 16.27 22.70
N ARG A 151 1.65 16.72 22.26
CA ARG A 151 2.58 15.95 21.40
C ARG A 151 3.39 14.99 22.29
N TRP A 152 3.72 13.80 21.78
CA TRP A 152 4.44 12.75 22.51
C TRP A 152 5.66 12.27 21.72
N LEU A 153 6.72 11.89 22.43
CA LEU A 153 7.87 11.17 21.88
C LEU A 153 7.53 9.67 21.72
N LEU A 154 7.88 9.12 20.56
CA LEU A 154 7.61 7.74 20.13
C LEU A 154 8.91 7.06 19.67
N TYR A 155 8.98 5.75 19.86
CA TYR A 155 10.13 4.91 19.53
C TYR A 155 9.71 3.85 18.51
N VAL A 156 10.35 3.78 17.35
CA VAL A 156 9.98 2.82 16.29
C VAL A 156 11.19 1.96 15.97
N PHE A 157 11.11 0.67 16.29
CA PHE A 157 12.15 -0.30 15.97
C PHE A 157 12.04 -0.73 14.51
N GLN A 158 13.15 -0.66 13.78
CA GLN A 158 13.26 -1.20 12.44
C GLN A 158 13.99 -2.55 12.50
N PRO A 159 13.45 -3.58 11.82
CA PRO A 159 14.01 -4.94 11.88
C PRO A 159 15.45 -4.97 11.36
N PRO A 160 16.29 -5.87 11.92
CA PRO A 160 17.61 -6.13 11.37
C PRO A 160 17.51 -6.60 9.91
N GLN A 161 18.22 -5.93 8.99
CA GLN A 161 18.32 -6.31 7.58
C GLN A 161 19.64 -7.06 7.36
N SER A 162 19.59 -8.29 6.85
CA SER A 162 20.72 -9.11 6.35
C SER A 162 22.10 -8.74 6.90
N GLY A 163 22.40 -9.13 8.14
CA GLY A 163 23.70 -8.91 8.79
C GLY A 163 23.86 -7.58 9.54
N ARG A 164 22.84 -6.70 9.53
CA ARG A 164 22.76 -5.50 10.38
C ARG A 164 21.96 -5.77 11.64
N SER A 165 22.19 -4.97 12.68
CA SER A 165 21.41 -5.03 13.91
C SER A 165 20.07 -4.33 13.81
N LEU A 166 19.23 -4.59 14.82
CA LEU A 166 18.07 -3.78 15.15
C LEU A 166 18.44 -2.30 15.19
N SER A 167 17.62 -1.43 14.59
CA SER A 167 17.77 0.01 14.72
C SER A 167 16.50 0.63 15.31
N LEU A 168 16.65 1.80 15.92
CA LEU A 168 15.61 2.53 16.61
C LEU A 168 15.51 3.94 16.04
N ASP A 169 14.33 4.28 15.52
CA ASP A 169 13.97 5.63 15.09
C ASP A 169 13.15 6.33 16.17
N VAL A 170 13.53 7.57 16.51
CA VAL A 170 12.81 8.42 17.45
C VAL A 170 12.00 9.45 16.69
N CYS A 171 10.71 9.53 17.01
CA CYS A 171 9.75 10.38 16.33
C CYS A 171 8.85 11.13 17.33
N THR A 172 8.08 12.11 16.85
CA THR A 172 7.03 12.75 17.64
C THR A 172 5.69 12.73 16.93
N GLY A 173 4.60 12.55 17.68
CA GLY A 173 3.23 12.52 17.14
C GLY A 173 2.19 13.05 18.12
N TYR A 174 0.99 13.38 17.62
CA TYR A 174 -0.15 13.77 18.43
C TYR A 174 -1.02 12.57 18.80
N LEU A 175 -1.31 12.42 20.09
CA LEU A 175 -2.23 11.41 20.58
C LEU A 175 -3.68 11.82 20.28
N LYS A 176 -4.38 11.01 19.51
CA LYS A 176 -5.81 11.16 19.20
C LYS A 176 -6.68 10.61 20.33
N LYS A 177 -7.99 10.90 20.27
CA LYS A 177 -8.98 10.44 21.27
C LYS A 177 -9.23 8.93 21.24
N ASP A 178 -8.97 8.29 20.09
CA ASP A 178 -9.08 6.86 19.85
C ASP A 178 -7.87 6.06 20.37
N GLY A 179 -6.79 6.75 20.82
CA GLY A 179 -5.56 6.14 21.29
C GLY A 179 -4.44 6.07 20.24
N ASN A 180 -4.72 6.39 18.97
CA ASN A 180 -3.74 6.35 17.89
C ASN A 180 -2.94 7.66 17.75
N TYR A 181 -1.83 7.62 17.02
CA TYR A 181 -0.98 8.80 16.78
C TYR A 181 -1.20 9.41 15.39
N SER A 182 -0.91 10.71 15.24
CA SER A 182 -0.94 11.41 13.93
C SER A 182 0.11 12.49 13.79
N GLN A 183 0.36 12.91 12.55
CA GLN A 183 1.36 13.93 12.17
C GLN A 183 2.75 13.60 12.70
N ILE A 184 3.21 12.39 12.36
CA ILE A 184 4.51 11.87 12.78
C ILE A 184 5.61 12.67 12.11
N LYS A 185 6.58 13.11 12.90
CA LYS A 185 7.79 13.76 12.40
C LYS A 185 9.01 13.12 13.06
N SER A 186 10.07 12.92 12.28
CA SER A 186 11.38 12.57 12.81
C SER A 186 11.79 13.56 13.91
N PHE A 187 12.42 13.04 14.95
CA PHE A 187 12.83 13.83 16.10
C PHE A 187 14.34 13.83 16.24
N SER A 188 14.95 15.01 16.11
CA SER A 188 16.38 15.18 16.37
C SER A 188 16.66 15.37 17.88
N PRO A 189 17.43 14.47 18.51
CA PRO A 189 17.77 14.54 19.94
C PRO A 189 18.70 15.71 20.27
N TYR A 190 19.42 16.24 19.27
CA TYR A 190 20.45 17.27 19.42
C TYR A 190 19.94 18.51 20.19
N THR A 191 18.73 18.96 19.87
CA THR A 191 18.09 20.13 20.50
C THR A 191 17.73 19.89 21.98
N THR A 192 17.43 18.65 22.35
CA THR A 192 17.04 18.25 23.71
C THR A 192 18.25 17.99 24.60
N LEU A 193 19.35 17.53 24.02
CA LEU A 193 20.60 17.24 24.74
C LEU A 193 21.40 18.52 25.06
N GLN A 194 21.26 19.59 24.27
CA GLN A 194 21.95 20.87 24.47
C GLN A 194 21.08 21.99 25.08
N GLY A 195 19.79 21.77 25.33
CA GLY A 195 18.85 22.83 25.73
C GLY A 195 17.68 22.36 26.61
N THR A 196 16.63 23.17 26.69
CA THR A 196 15.39 22.82 27.39
C THR A 196 14.62 21.77 26.58
N PRO A 197 14.24 20.61 27.16
CA PRO A 197 13.50 19.58 26.44
C PRO A 197 12.17 20.11 25.89
N PRO A 198 11.80 19.78 24.64
CA PRO A 198 10.47 20.07 24.10
C PRO A 198 9.36 19.48 24.96
N GLU A 199 8.16 20.07 24.93
CA GLU A 199 7.00 19.63 25.73
C GLU A 199 6.60 18.16 25.49
N ALA A 200 7.00 17.59 24.34
CA ALA A 200 6.76 16.20 23.97
C ALA A 200 7.66 15.17 24.67
N VAL A 201 8.73 15.61 25.33
CA VAL A 201 9.77 14.76 25.94
C VAL A 201 9.56 14.69 27.45
N LEU A 202 9.38 13.50 27.99
CA LEU A 202 9.26 13.27 29.44
C LEU A 202 10.64 13.26 30.11
N PRO A 203 10.73 13.49 31.44
CA PRO A 203 12.00 13.42 32.17
C PRO A 203 12.71 12.06 32.05
N GLU A 204 11.96 10.97 31.89
CA GLU A 204 12.47 9.61 31.65
C GLU A 204 13.05 9.48 30.24
N ASP A 205 12.41 10.11 29.24
CA ASP A 205 12.88 10.14 27.85
C ASP A 205 14.22 10.85 27.73
N VAL A 206 14.47 11.90 28.52
CA VAL A 206 15.77 12.60 28.53
C VAL A 206 16.91 11.68 28.96
N LYS A 207 16.66 10.76 29.91
CA LYS A 207 17.66 9.77 30.35
C LYS A 207 17.92 8.74 29.25
N LEU A 208 16.86 8.23 28.63
CA LEU A 208 16.93 7.30 27.50
C LEU A 208 17.67 7.90 26.29
N LEU A 209 17.34 9.13 25.91
CA LEU A 209 17.97 9.83 24.79
C LEU A 209 19.47 10.06 25.04
N ARG A 210 19.88 10.31 26.29
CA ARG A 210 21.31 10.41 26.66
C ARG A 210 22.02 9.06 26.55
N GLN A 211 21.38 7.98 27.00
CA GLN A 211 21.93 6.64 26.87
C GLN A 211 22.09 6.25 25.39
N LEU A 212 21.06 6.47 24.57
CA LEU A 212 21.10 6.23 23.12
C LEU A 212 22.19 7.05 22.41
N TYR A 213 22.38 8.32 22.81
CA TYR A 213 23.42 9.18 22.24
C TYR A 213 24.85 8.70 22.57
N LEU A 214 25.06 8.20 23.78
CA LEU A 214 26.34 7.60 24.18
C LEU A 214 26.57 6.25 23.47
N HIS A 215 25.50 5.44 23.38
CA HIS A 215 25.51 4.14 22.69
C HIS A 215 25.88 4.26 21.21
N SER A 216 25.34 5.29 20.53
CA SER A 216 25.58 5.53 19.10
C SER A 216 26.95 6.15 18.79
N GLN A 217 27.86 6.26 19.76
CA GLN A 217 29.15 6.96 19.60
C GLN A 217 29.02 8.39 19.01
N ASN A 218 27.97 9.12 19.43
CA ASN A 218 27.59 10.46 18.96
C ASN A 218 26.96 10.55 17.55
N ASP A 219 26.67 9.44 16.87
CA ASP A 219 25.98 9.41 15.57
C ASP A 219 24.45 9.22 15.70
N PHE A 220 23.80 10.05 16.54
CA PHE A 220 22.35 9.98 16.82
C PHE A 220 21.61 11.29 16.53
N ASN A 221 22.22 12.21 15.78
CA ASN A 221 21.64 13.53 15.51
C ASN A 221 20.39 13.46 14.63
N SER A 222 20.28 12.43 13.78
CA SER A 222 19.12 12.14 12.93
C SER A 222 17.94 11.51 13.68
N GLY A 223 18.13 11.13 14.96
CA GLY A 223 17.12 10.38 15.72
C GLY A 223 17.10 8.88 15.45
N ARG A 224 18.04 8.35 14.66
CA ARG A 224 18.20 6.92 14.35
C ARG A 224 19.42 6.33 15.05
N CYS A 225 19.26 5.24 15.81
CA CYS A 225 20.34 4.57 16.54
C CYS A 225 20.38 3.07 16.21
N ALA A 226 21.55 2.52 15.90
CA ALA A 226 21.75 1.08 15.80
C ALA A 226 21.97 0.47 17.21
N LEU A 227 21.18 -0.53 17.58
CA LEU A 227 21.29 -1.23 18.87
C LEU A 227 22.17 -2.47 18.72
N GLN A 228 23.46 -2.31 18.99
CA GLN A 228 24.49 -3.37 18.99
C GLN A 228 25.36 -3.33 20.22
N GLY A 229 25.93 -4.48 20.59
CA GLY A 229 26.96 -4.56 21.62
C GLY A 229 26.41 -4.49 23.03
N GLU A 230 27.31 -4.23 23.98
CA GLU A 230 27.01 -4.19 25.41
C GLU A 230 25.90 -3.17 25.72
N GLU A 231 25.05 -3.47 26.71
CA GLU A 231 23.89 -2.65 27.12
C GLU A 231 22.74 -2.52 26.10
N SER A 232 22.87 -3.04 24.87
CA SER A 232 21.85 -2.91 23.83
C SER A 232 20.49 -3.54 24.21
N GLY A 233 20.51 -4.67 24.93
CA GLY A 233 19.31 -5.34 25.43
C GLY A 233 18.65 -4.58 26.58
N GLU A 234 19.44 -3.97 27.45
CA GLU A 234 18.91 -3.12 28.52
C GLU A 234 18.27 -1.84 27.97
N ILE A 235 18.88 -1.21 26.96
CA ILE A 235 18.32 -0.03 26.31
C ILE A 235 17.00 -0.40 25.63
N PHE A 236 16.97 -1.53 24.92
CA PHE A 236 15.75 -2.07 24.31
C PHE A 236 14.63 -2.26 25.35
N GLU A 237 14.92 -2.94 26.45
CA GLU A 237 13.95 -3.15 27.54
C GLU A 237 13.42 -1.83 28.12
N LYS A 238 14.31 -0.87 28.40
CA LYS A 238 13.93 0.45 28.94
C LYS A 238 13.07 1.24 27.96
N VAL A 239 13.32 1.12 26.64
CA VAL A 239 12.49 1.74 25.60
C VAL A 239 11.12 1.07 25.53
N VAL A 240 11.05 -0.27 25.57
CA VAL A 240 9.76 -1.00 25.56
C VAL A 240 8.93 -0.68 26.81
N ALA A 241 9.58 -0.59 27.98
CA ALA A 241 8.94 -0.23 29.24
C ALA A 241 8.26 1.16 29.23
N THR A 242 8.58 2.03 28.25
CA THR A 242 7.89 3.32 28.09
C THR A 242 6.43 3.19 27.63
N GLY A 243 6.05 2.03 27.08
CA GLY A 243 4.73 1.78 26.47
C GLY A 243 4.47 2.59 25.19
N ARG A 244 5.50 3.19 24.60
CA ARG A 244 5.43 4.06 23.40
C ARG A 244 6.37 3.59 22.29
N SER A 245 6.65 2.29 22.28
CA SER A 245 7.54 1.63 21.33
C SER A 245 6.76 0.76 20.35
N PHE A 246 7.09 0.85 19.06
CA PHE A 246 6.39 0.21 17.97
C PHE A 246 7.34 -0.56 17.07
N TRP A 247 6.83 -1.54 16.33
CA TRP A 247 7.62 -2.33 15.40
C TRP A 247 7.31 -1.95 13.95
N LYS A 248 8.34 -1.60 13.15
CA LYS A 248 8.29 -1.06 11.77
C LYS A 248 7.52 0.25 11.59
N SER A 249 6.27 0.32 12.07
CA SER A 249 5.33 1.42 11.94
C SER A 249 4.56 1.64 13.25
N ILE A 250 4.15 2.88 13.49
CA ILE A 250 3.29 3.25 14.63
C ILE A 250 1.86 2.73 14.53
N GLU A 251 1.49 2.14 13.39
CA GLU A 251 0.20 1.48 13.18
C GLU A 251 0.16 0.10 13.85
N SER A 252 1.34 -0.46 14.19
CA SER A 252 1.45 -1.67 15.00
C SER A 252 0.98 -1.43 16.45
N ALA A 253 0.61 -2.51 17.15
CA ALA A 253 0.37 -2.41 18.58
C ALA A 253 1.68 -2.07 19.32
N PRO A 254 1.65 -1.28 20.41
CA PRO A 254 2.84 -1.03 21.21
C PRO A 254 3.43 -2.33 21.75
N LEU A 255 4.76 -2.45 21.68
CA LEU A 255 5.47 -3.62 22.20
C LEU A 255 5.26 -3.77 23.71
N SER A 256 5.12 -5.01 24.18
CA SER A 256 4.91 -5.33 25.60
C SER A 256 5.86 -6.40 26.12
N LEU A 257 6.36 -6.22 27.35
CA LEU A 257 7.30 -7.16 27.97
C LEU A 257 6.58 -8.38 28.54
N ILE A 258 7.09 -9.57 28.21
CA ILE A 258 6.62 -10.88 28.71
C ILE A 258 7.76 -11.64 29.43
N GLU A 259 7.40 -12.78 30.02
CA GLU A 259 8.32 -13.58 30.83
C GLU A 259 9.54 -14.10 30.01
N PRO A 260 10.73 -14.18 30.64
CA PRO A 260 11.92 -14.71 29.99
C PRO A 260 11.77 -16.18 29.58
N LYS A 261 12.37 -16.57 28.46
CA LYS A 261 12.39 -17.96 27.96
C LYS A 261 13.81 -18.45 27.71
N PRO A 262 14.08 -19.76 27.84
CA PRO A 262 15.40 -20.31 27.55
C PRO A 262 15.68 -20.31 26.04
N MET A 263 16.91 -19.99 25.68
CA MET A 263 17.43 -20.03 24.32
C MET A 263 18.20 -21.32 24.06
N GLN A 264 18.05 -21.88 22.87
CA GLN A 264 18.81 -23.02 22.39
C GLN A 264 19.46 -22.66 21.05
N LEU A 265 20.74 -22.98 20.90
CA LEU A 265 21.34 -22.99 19.57
C LEU A 265 20.96 -24.29 18.84
N ARG A 266 20.68 -24.20 17.54
CA ARG A 266 20.43 -25.36 16.65
C ARG A 266 21.11 -25.16 15.31
N TRP A 267 21.58 -26.26 14.73
CA TRP A 267 22.05 -26.27 13.34
C TRP A 267 20.85 -26.53 12.44
N GLU A 268 20.66 -25.64 11.48
CA GLU A 268 19.68 -25.79 10.41
C GLU A 268 20.44 -25.89 9.09
N GLU A 269 19.92 -26.73 8.20
CA GLU A 269 20.45 -26.92 6.87
C GLU A 269 19.56 -26.15 5.91
N ASP A 270 20.15 -25.33 5.05
CA ASP A 270 19.43 -24.61 4.01
C ASP A 270 19.23 -25.46 2.75
N VAL A 271 18.62 -24.85 1.73
CA VAL A 271 18.33 -25.50 0.45
C VAL A 271 19.59 -25.83 -0.36
N HIS A 272 20.74 -25.20 -0.06
CA HIS A 272 22.04 -25.50 -0.66
C HIS A 272 22.78 -26.61 0.10
N GLY A 273 22.20 -27.09 1.20
CA GLY A 273 22.78 -28.11 2.06
C GLY A 273 23.81 -27.56 3.04
N GLU A 274 24.01 -26.24 3.08
CA GLU A 274 24.91 -25.60 4.03
C GLU A 274 24.24 -25.56 5.40
N GLN A 275 25.02 -25.82 6.45
CA GLN A 275 24.51 -25.80 7.81
C GLN A 275 24.88 -24.49 8.49
N LYS A 276 23.90 -23.75 9.01
CA LYS A 276 24.11 -22.53 9.80
C LYS A 276 23.65 -22.73 11.23
N LEU A 277 24.44 -22.22 12.17
CA LEU A 277 24.11 -22.23 13.59
C LEU A 277 23.18 -21.05 13.89
N GLN A 278 21.96 -21.34 14.36
CA GLN A 278 20.95 -20.34 14.66
C GLN A 278 20.48 -20.42 16.12
N ALA A 279 20.04 -19.28 16.66
CA ALA A 279 19.37 -19.21 17.95
C ALA A 279 17.87 -19.47 17.80
N LYS A 280 17.31 -20.32 18.65
CA LYS A 280 15.89 -20.66 18.71
C LYS A 280 15.39 -20.50 20.14
N VAL A 281 14.09 -20.24 20.27
CA VAL A 281 13.41 -20.14 21.57
C VAL A 281 12.76 -21.49 21.87
N ALA A 282 12.87 -21.96 23.11
CA ALA A 282 12.20 -23.20 23.50
C ALA A 282 10.67 -23.06 23.44
N ASP A 283 10.00 -24.08 22.91
CA ASP A 283 8.53 -24.25 22.90
C ASP A 283 7.75 -23.14 22.16
N VAL A 284 8.39 -22.43 21.21
CA VAL A 284 7.72 -21.47 20.31
C VAL A 284 8.34 -21.56 18.91
N GLU A 285 7.51 -21.83 17.90
CA GLU A 285 7.98 -22.08 16.52
C GLU A 285 8.01 -20.82 15.64
N GLU A 286 7.27 -19.75 16.00
CA GLU A 286 7.15 -18.52 15.21
C GLU A 286 7.57 -17.27 16.01
N VAL A 287 8.88 -17.10 16.17
CA VAL A 287 9.46 -15.97 16.90
C VAL A 287 10.67 -15.39 16.19
N MET A 288 10.85 -14.09 16.34
CA MET A 288 12.05 -13.39 15.89
C MET A 288 13.02 -13.28 17.05
N VAL A 289 14.22 -13.83 16.90
CA VAL A 289 15.30 -13.68 17.88
C VAL A 289 16.05 -12.37 17.60
N LEU A 290 16.26 -11.58 18.64
CA LEU A 290 17.00 -10.32 18.64
C LEU A 290 18.31 -10.55 19.41
N LEU A 291 19.43 -10.57 18.69
CA LEU A 291 20.78 -10.79 19.26
C LEU A 291 21.35 -9.55 19.96
N LEU A 292 20.56 -8.97 20.85
CA LEU A 292 20.94 -7.91 21.77
C LEU A 292 21.76 -8.48 22.94
N ASP A 293 22.28 -7.61 23.80
CA ASP A 293 22.96 -8.02 25.04
C ASP A 293 22.23 -7.46 26.28
N PRO A 294 21.50 -8.30 27.06
CA PRO A 294 21.18 -9.71 26.80
C PRO A 294 20.20 -9.90 25.61
N PRO A 295 20.11 -11.10 25.01
CA PRO A 295 19.27 -11.34 23.83
C PRO A 295 17.78 -11.30 24.18
N TYR A 296 16.94 -10.98 23.19
CA TYR A 296 15.49 -10.91 23.31
C TYR A 296 14.80 -11.71 22.20
N TYR A 297 13.51 -11.99 22.36
CA TYR A 297 12.66 -12.53 21.29
C TYR A 297 11.40 -11.68 21.14
N ARG A 298 10.86 -11.62 19.93
CA ARG A 298 9.56 -11.00 19.60
C ARG A 298 8.61 -12.03 19.02
N ILE A 299 7.35 -12.02 19.46
CA ILE A 299 6.25 -12.78 18.87
C ILE A 299 5.53 -11.84 17.89
N PRO A 300 5.62 -12.05 16.56
CA PRO A 300 5.11 -11.08 15.60
C PRO A 300 3.60 -10.80 15.67
N MET A 301 2.81 -11.82 16.04
CA MET A 301 1.34 -11.73 16.07
C MET A 301 0.79 -10.95 17.27
N THR A 302 1.51 -10.95 18.38
CA THR A 302 1.05 -10.32 19.64
C THR A 302 1.83 -9.06 20.00
N GLU A 303 2.91 -8.74 19.27
CA GLU A 303 3.84 -7.65 19.59
C GLU A 303 4.45 -7.78 21.01
N GLU A 304 4.47 -9.00 21.54
CA GLU A 304 5.08 -9.32 22.81
C GLU A 304 6.57 -9.60 22.64
N VAL A 305 7.36 -9.11 23.60
CA VAL A 305 8.83 -9.26 23.61
C VAL A 305 9.30 -9.78 24.96
N GLY A 306 10.19 -10.77 24.96
CA GLY A 306 10.71 -11.38 26.18
C GLY A 306 12.23 -11.53 26.15
N CYS A 307 12.85 -11.50 27.32
CA CYS A 307 14.29 -11.74 27.45
C CYS A 307 14.61 -13.22 27.18
N LEU A 308 15.69 -13.49 26.44
CA LEU A 308 16.19 -14.84 26.20
C LEU A 308 17.27 -15.19 27.23
N GLN A 309 16.98 -16.19 28.05
CA GLN A 309 17.95 -16.76 28.97
C GLN A 309 18.93 -17.62 28.17
N SER A 310 20.14 -17.09 28.01
CA SER A 310 21.24 -17.76 27.31
C SER A 310 22.27 -18.30 28.30
N GLU A 311 22.63 -19.58 28.16
CA GLU A 311 23.80 -20.18 28.81
C GLU A 311 25.08 -19.98 27.97
N TYR A 312 24.97 -19.38 26.78
CA TYR A 312 26.06 -19.15 25.84
C TYR A 312 26.74 -17.79 26.06
N PRO A 313 28.06 -17.68 25.79
CA PRO A 313 28.80 -16.42 25.96
C PRO A 313 28.23 -15.27 25.09
N PRO A 314 28.04 -14.05 25.64
CA PRO A 314 27.52 -12.90 24.87
C PRO A 314 28.29 -12.59 23.59
N GLN A 315 29.63 -12.78 23.61
CA GLN A 315 30.48 -12.54 22.44
C GLN A 315 30.20 -13.50 21.27
N LEU A 316 29.76 -14.73 21.57
CA LEU A 316 29.33 -15.68 20.55
C LEU A 316 27.99 -15.25 19.94
N LEU A 317 27.04 -14.82 20.77
CA LEU A 317 25.72 -14.39 20.34
C LEU A 317 25.78 -13.13 19.48
N ALA A 318 26.60 -12.16 19.87
CA ALA A 318 26.82 -10.93 19.11
C ALA A 318 27.38 -11.17 17.69
N ARG A 319 27.94 -12.36 17.43
CA ARG A 319 28.50 -12.74 16.12
C ARG A 319 27.78 -13.91 15.46
N LEU A 320 26.69 -14.40 16.04
CA LEU A 320 26.02 -15.61 15.57
C LEU A 320 25.54 -15.46 14.12
N ASP A 321 24.96 -14.31 13.78
CA ASP A 321 24.51 -14.01 12.41
C ASP A 321 25.66 -13.86 11.40
N GLN A 322 26.84 -13.47 11.88
CA GLN A 322 28.06 -13.28 11.10
C GLN A 322 28.84 -14.58 10.89
N LEU A 323 28.46 -15.67 11.56
CA LEU A 323 29.10 -16.97 11.33
C LEU A 323 28.76 -17.47 9.91
N PRO A 324 29.75 -17.91 9.13
CA PRO A 324 29.50 -18.45 7.81
C PRO A 324 28.68 -19.74 7.92
N ALA A 325 27.82 -19.98 6.94
CA ALA A 325 27.22 -21.29 6.75
C ALA A 325 28.34 -22.30 6.43
N VAL A 326 28.13 -23.55 6.83
CA VAL A 326 29.14 -24.61 6.77
C VAL A 326 28.77 -25.57 5.64
N PRO A 327 29.58 -25.63 4.57
CA PRO A 327 29.33 -26.55 3.47
C PRO A 327 29.36 -28.03 3.94
N PRO A 328 28.56 -28.92 3.33
CA PRO A 328 28.45 -30.33 3.73
C PRO A 328 29.79 -31.05 3.90
N GLU A 329 30.74 -30.80 3.00
CA GLU A 329 32.07 -31.41 2.99
C GLU A 329 32.96 -30.95 4.15
N GLN A 330 32.69 -29.76 4.70
CA GLN A 330 33.45 -29.18 5.82
C GLN A 330 32.85 -29.54 7.18
N VAL A 331 31.61 -30.04 7.23
CA VAL A 331 30.92 -30.42 8.48
C VAL A 331 31.75 -31.40 9.32
N ALA A 332 32.34 -32.43 8.71
CA ALA A 332 33.14 -33.42 9.42
C ALA A 332 34.42 -32.79 10.03
N GLN A 333 35.06 -31.88 9.30
CA GLN A 333 36.26 -31.19 9.77
C GLN A 333 35.93 -30.22 10.91
N LEU A 334 34.80 -29.52 10.83
CA LEU A 334 34.32 -28.61 11.87
C LEU A 334 33.96 -29.37 13.16
N GLN A 335 33.23 -30.49 13.05
CA GLN A 335 32.93 -31.35 14.21
C GLN A 335 34.20 -31.75 14.96
N GLN A 336 35.22 -32.24 14.23
CA GLN A 336 36.47 -32.68 14.82
C GLN A 336 37.24 -31.52 15.50
N LYS A 337 37.20 -30.31 14.93
CA LYS A 337 37.80 -29.12 15.55
C LYS A 337 37.05 -28.70 16.82
N LEU A 338 35.72 -28.69 16.78
CA LEU A 338 34.88 -28.38 17.94
C LEU A 338 35.03 -29.42 19.06
N GLU A 339 35.30 -30.70 18.74
CA GLU A 339 35.52 -31.77 19.73
C GLU A 339 36.83 -31.57 20.51
N LYS A 340 37.83 -30.96 19.89
CA LYS A 340 39.14 -30.71 20.51
C LYS A 340 39.15 -29.48 21.41
N GLN A 341 38.09 -28.65 21.41
CA GLN A 341 37.98 -27.45 22.23
C GLN A 341 37.01 -27.66 23.40
N GLN A 342 37.55 -27.90 24.60
CA GLN A 342 36.76 -28.13 25.82
C GLN A 342 35.84 -26.96 26.20
N GLN A 343 36.20 -25.72 25.82
CA GLN A 343 35.44 -24.51 26.09
C GLN A 343 34.18 -24.35 25.21
N LEU A 344 34.03 -25.15 24.14
CA LEU A 344 32.90 -25.11 23.21
C LEU A 344 32.00 -26.35 23.31
N THR A 345 31.99 -27.00 24.48
CA THR A 345 31.19 -28.20 24.74
C THR A 345 29.70 -27.91 24.84
N ALA A 346 29.31 -26.68 25.21
CA ALA A 346 27.92 -26.24 25.27
C ALA A 346 27.27 -26.00 23.89
N ILE A 347 28.06 -25.78 22.83
CA ILE A 347 27.54 -25.52 21.48
C ILE A 347 27.10 -26.86 20.84
N PRO A 348 25.87 -26.94 20.28
CA PRO A 348 25.41 -28.13 19.57
C PRO A 348 26.31 -28.44 18.37
N ARG A 349 26.33 -29.69 17.93
CA ARG A 349 27.15 -30.12 16.80
C ARG A 349 26.36 -30.08 15.49
N PRO A 350 26.98 -29.71 14.37
CA PRO A 350 26.32 -29.78 13.07
C PRO A 350 25.93 -31.23 12.79
N ARG A 351 24.87 -31.46 12.03
CA ARG A 351 24.35 -32.80 11.76
C ARG A 351 25.30 -33.53 10.81
N LYS A 352 25.63 -34.80 11.11
CA LYS A 352 26.42 -35.63 10.18
C LYS A 352 25.61 -35.86 8.91
N VAL A 353 26.27 -35.76 7.76
CA VAL A 353 25.68 -36.02 6.45
C VAL A 353 25.11 -37.45 6.42
N THR A 354 23.79 -37.56 6.35
CA THR A 354 23.02 -38.80 6.18
C THR A 354 23.04 -39.28 4.72
N PRO A 355 22.72 -40.56 4.44
CA PRO A 355 22.75 -41.07 3.07
C PRO A 355 21.79 -40.30 2.16
N VAL A 356 22.31 -39.94 0.99
CA VAL A 356 21.65 -39.10 -0.01
C VAL A 356 20.79 -39.98 -0.92
N LYS A 357 19.53 -39.61 -1.09
CA LYS A 357 18.66 -40.20 -2.11
C LYS A 357 18.36 -39.16 -3.18
N LEU A 358 18.62 -39.52 -4.43
CA LEU A 358 18.22 -38.70 -5.58
C LEU A 358 16.68 -38.65 -5.64
N HIS A 359 16.14 -37.45 -5.72
CA HIS A 359 14.71 -37.17 -5.80
C HIS A 359 14.45 -36.23 -6.97
N GLU A 360 14.19 -36.81 -8.13
CA GLU A 360 13.85 -36.07 -9.34
C GLU A 360 12.37 -35.67 -9.30
N VAL A 361 12.12 -34.37 -9.34
CA VAL A 361 10.78 -33.78 -9.36
C VAL A 361 10.77 -32.63 -10.35
N GLU A 362 9.68 -32.49 -11.10
CA GLU A 362 9.50 -31.36 -12.01
C GLU A 362 9.28 -30.05 -11.22
N PRO A 363 9.91 -28.93 -11.61
CA PRO A 363 9.70 -27.65 -10.97
C PRO A 363 8.26 -27.17 -11.15
N ARG A 364 7.65 -26.74 -10.05
CA ARG A 364 6.38 -26.02 -10.12
C ARG A 364 6.65 -24.52 -10.08
N PRO A 365 6.30 -23.75 -11.14
CA PRO A 365 6.60 -22.34 -11.17
C PRO A 365 5.72 -21.57 -10.19
N ARG A 366 6.34 -20.61 -9.50
CA ARG A 366 5.73 -19.75 -8.50
C ARG A 366 6.02 -18.29 -8.83
N LEU A 367 4.99 -17.47 -8.81
CA LEU A 367 5.10 -16.03 -8.93
C LEU A 367 4.65 -15.36 -7.65
N ARG A 368 5.52 -14.52 -7.12
CA ARG A 368 5.20 -13.64 -6.01
C ARG A 368 5.17 -12.21 -6.51
N LEU A 369 4.00 -11.58 -6.42
CA LEU A 369 3.75 -10.21 -6.86
C LEU A 369 3.73 -9.27 -5.65
N PHE A 370 4.48 -8.16 -5.73
CA PHE A 370 4.64 -7.21 -4.63
C PHE A 370 4.96 -5.80 -5.13
N MET A 371 4.94 -4.81 -4.24
CA MET A 371 5.32 -3.44 -4.56
C MET A 371 6.76 -3.16 -4.09
N GLY A 372 7.65 -2.98 -5.05
CA GLY A 372 9.00 -2.50 -4.82
C GLY A 372 9.06 -0.98 -4.70
N VAL A 373 10.21 -0.47 -4.24
CA VAL A 373 10.50 0.97 -4.22
C VAL A 373 11.81 1.21 -4.94
N ILE A 374 11.77 2.06 -5.95
CA ILE A 374 12.94 2.56 -6.67
C ILE A 374 13.14 4.05 -6.34
N GLN A 375 14.35 4.55 -6.54
CA GLN A 375 14.67 5.97 -6.43
C GLN A 375 14.92 6.50 -7.84
N ILE A 376 14.31 7.64 -8.19
CA ILE A 376 14.48 8.29 -9.49
C ILE A 376 15.02 9.69 -9.24
N GLU A 377 16.05 10.08 -10.00
CA GLU A 377 16.61 11.43 -9.94
C GLU A 377 15.57 12.47 -10.40
N ASP A 378 15.43 13.56 -9.65
CA ASP A 378 14.55 14.68 -10.01
C ASP A 378 15.24 15.59 -11.04
N GLU A 379 14.87 15.43 -12.32
CA GLU A 379 15.44 16.24 -13.41
C GLU A 379 15.09 17.73 -13.31
N ASP A 380 13.98 18.09 -12.66
CA ASP A 380 13.52 19.49 -12.55
C ASP A 380 14.35 20.31 -11.56
N ASP A 381 15.21 19.67 -10.77
CA ASP A 381 15.99 20.28 -9.70
C ASP A 381 17.47 20.52 -10.07
N GLN A 382 17.77 20.61 -11.38
CA GLN A 382 19.10 20.93 -11.94
C GLN A 382 19.53 22.39 -11.72
N TYR A 383 19.53 22.86 -10.48
CA TYR A 383 20.14 24.13 -10.11
C TYR A 383 21.66 23.97 -9.96
N TRP A 384 22.41 24.70 -10.79
CA TRP A 384 23.90 24.75 -10.89
C TRP A 384 24.70 24.98 -9.59
N TRP A 385 24.04 25.15 -8.44
CA TRP A 385 24.65 25.39 -7.12
C TRP A 385 24.37 24.28 -6.10
N ARG A 386 23.60 23.24 -6.44
CA ARG A 386 23.39 22.06 -5.59
C ARG A 386 24.46 21.01 -5.91
N GLU A 387 25.15 20.51 -4.88
CA GLU A 387 26.25 19.54 -5.00
C GLU A 387 25.76 18.07 -5.02
N GLU A 388 24.51 17.80 -4.64
CA GLU A 388 23.93 16.45 -4.61
C GLU A 388 22.56 16.44 -5.31
N PRO A 389 22.30 15.47 -6.21
CA PRO A 389 20.99 15.31 -6.84
C PRO A 389 19.93 14.86 -5.83
N GLU A 390 18.71 15.39 -5.95
CA GLU A 390 17.57 14.92 -5.16
C GLU A 390 16.93 13.72 -5.86
N TYR A 391 16.70 12.66 -5.10
CA TYR A 391 15.97 11.48 -5.55
C TYR A 391 14.60 11.45 -4.87
N TYR A 392 13.57 11.07 -5.61
CA TYR A 392 12.27 10.75 -5.03
C TYR A 392 11.98 9.25 -5.11
N ALA A 393 11.30 8.75 -4.10
CA ALA A 393 10.88 7.36 -4.03
C ALA A 393 9.64 7.13 -4.89
N GLN A 394 9.72 6.19 -5.82
CA GLN A 394 8.58 5.71 -6.60
C GLN A 394 8.31 4.25 -6.25
N SER A 395 7.04 3.92 -6.03
CA SER A 395 6.62 2.53 -5.87
C SER A 395 6.34 1.89 -7.23
N LEU A 396 6.82 0.67 -7.42
CA LEU A 396 6.75 -0.05 -8.69
C LEU A 396 6.26 -1.48 -8.46
N PRO A 397 5.32 -2.00 -9.26
CA PRO A 397 4.93 -3.40 -9.19
C PRO A 397 6.06 -4.31 -9.68
N MET A 398 6.40 -5.29 -8.86
CA MET A 398 7.48 -6.24 -9.09
C MET A 398 7.00 -7.67 -8.94
N VAL A 399 7.75 -8.58 -9.56
CA VAL A 399 7.46 -10.01 -9.61
C VAL A 399 8.73 -10.81 -9.37
N GLU A 400 8.70 -11.69 -8.37
CA GLU A 400 9.72 -12.71 -8.13
C GLU A 400 9.30 -14.03 -8.80
N LEU A 401 10.14 -14.56 -9.69
CA LEU A 401 9.98 -15.89 -10.28
C LEU A 401 10.76 -16.92 -9.45
N GLN A 402 10.03 -17.87 -8.89
CA GLN A 402 10.55 -18.93 -8.04
C GLN A 402 10.09 -20.30 -8.55
N PHE A 403 10.76 -21.36 -8.12
CA PHE A 403 10.39 -22.73 -8.42
C PHE A 403 10.26 -23.55 -7.14
N ASP A 404 9.12 -24.22 -7.00
CA ASP A 404 8.84 -25.15 -5.92
C ASP A 404 9.14 -26.58 -6.36
N TYR A 405 10.16 -27.16 -5.74
CA TYR A 405 10.56 -28.55 -5.86
C TYR A 405 10.08 -29.35 -4.64
N ASP A 406 8.80 -29.72 -4.64
CA ASP A 406 8.20 -30.59 -3.61
C ASP A 406 8.33 -30.03 -2.17
N GLY A 407 8.15 -28.71 -2.04
CA GLY A 407 8.24 -27.92 -0.81
C GLY A 407 9.54 -27.14 -0.65
N VAL A 408 10.51 -27.30 -1.57
CA VAL A 408 11.76 -26.54 -1.58
C VAL A 408 11.65 -25.42 -2.61
N ILE A 409 11.64 -24.17 -2.14
CA ILE A 409 11.52 -22.99 -3.00
C ILE A 409 12.91 -22.44 -3.29
N VAL A 410 13.19 -22.18 -4.56
CA VAL A 410 14.42 -21.54 -5.03
C VAL A 410 14.07 -20.41 -5.98
N ASP A 411 14.82 -19.31 -5.92
CA ASP A 411 14.70 -18.21 -6.89
C ASP A 411 15.29 -18.62 -8.24
N PHE A 412 14.73 -18.13 -9.35
CA PHE A 412 15.23 -18.44 -10.68
C PHE A 412 16.72 -18.08 -10.85
N GLU A 413 17.13 -16.90 -10.38
CA GLU A 413 18.49 -16.37 -10.47
C GLU A 413 19.50 -17.04 -9.51
N ASP A 414 19.07 -18.04 -8.74
CA ASP A 414 19.96 -18.78 -7.85
C ASP A 414 20.99 -19.59 -8.66
N GLU A 415 22.26 -19.60 -8.23
CA GLU A 415 23.35 -20.31 -8.94
C GLU A 415 23.41 -21.81 -8.61
N ALA A 416 22.67 -22.28 -7.59
CA ALA A 416 22.73 -23.67 -7.15
C ALA A 416 22.05 -24.60 -8.15
N THR A 417 22.78 -25.58 -8.69
CA THR A 417 22.25 -26.60 -9.61
C THR A 417 21.54 -27.77 -8.91
N ILE A 418 21.73 -27.87 -7.58
CA ILE A 418 21.26 -28.97 -6.75
C ILE A 418 20.70 -28.40 -5.46
N LEU A 419 19.48 -28.80 -5.13
CA LEU A 419 18.78 -28.46 -3.91
C LEU A 419 18.76 -29.62 -2.92
N TRP A 420 18.61 -29.30 -1.64
CA TRP A 420 18.62 -30.25 -0.54
C TRP A 420 17.36 -30.13 0.31
N SER A 421 16.84 -31.28 0.74
CA SER A 421 15.67 -31.36 1.61
C SER A 421 15.75 -32.55 2.56
N HIS A 422 14.92 -32.55 3.61
CA HIS A 422 14.82 -33.63 4.59
C HIS A 422 13.39 -34.17 4.67
N ARG A 423 13.22 -35.49 4.52
CA ARG A 423 11.96 -36.20 4.81
C ARG A 423 12.20 -37.21 5.94
N GLY A 424 11.83 -36.81 7.16
CA GLY A 424 12.09 -37.60 8.36
C GLY A 424 13.60 -37.73 8.63
N SER A 425 14.14 -38.93 8.47
CA SER A 425 15.59 -39.21 8.61
C SER A 425 16.36 -39.25 7.28
N GLU A 426 15.67 -39.15 6.13
CA GLU A 426 16.28 -39.22 4.81
C GLU A 426 16.63 -37.83 4.27
N ARG A 427 17.86 -37.66 3.77
CA ARG A 427 18.31 -36.44 3.07
C ARG A 427 18.13 -36.63 1.57
N LEU A 428 17.40 -35.73 0.94
CA LEU A 428 17.09 -35.76 -0.49
C LEU A 428 18.01 -34.79 -1.23
N GLN A 429 18.49 -35.23 -2.39
CA GLN A 429 19.19 -34.42 -3.37
C GLN A 429 18.28 -34.23 -4.57
N ILE A 430 17.96 -32.98 -4.88
CA ILE A 430 17.01 -32.60 -5.91
C ILE A 430 17.78 -31.83 -6.98
N PRO A 431 18.06 -32.41 -8.16
CA PRO A 431 18.67 -31.66 -9.26
C PRO A 431 17.65 -30.64 -9.81
N ARG A 432 18.09 -29.42 -10.11
CA ARG A 432 17.24 -28.45 -10.81
C ARG A 432 17.12 -28.81 -12.28
N ASP A 433 15.93 -28.61 -12.82
CA ASP A 433 15.62 -28.73 -14.24
C ASP A 433 15.66 -27.34 -14.89
N GLU A 434 16.88 -26.82 -15.11
CA GLU A 434 17.10 -25.48 -15.66
C GLU A 434 16.46 -25.28 -17.05
N GLU A 435 16.36 -26.33 -17.86
CA GLU A 435 15.70 -26.28 -19.18
C GLU A 435 14.21 -26.00 -19.01
N GLN A 436 13.56 -26.68 -18.06
CA GLN A 436 12.15 -26.45 -17.77
C GLN A 436 11.90 -25.11 -17.07
N GLU A 437 12.81 -24.66 -16.19
CA GLU A 437 12.74 -23.33 -15.57
C GLU A 437 12.79 -22.20 -16.61
N GLU A 438 13.72 -22.27 -17.57
CA GLU A 438 13.81 -21.29 -18.66
C GLU A 438 12.57 -21.33 -19.58
N ASN A 439 11.99 -22.51 -19.82
CA ASN A 439 10.71 -22.63 -20.55
C ASN A 439 9.55 -21.92 -19.84
N TYR A 440 9.55 -21.87 -18.50
CA TYR A 440 8.57 -21.10 -17.74
C TYR A 440 8.87 -19.60 -17.77
N ARG A 441 10.14 -19.19 -17.63
CA ARG A 441 10.55 -17.78 -17.75
C ARG A 441 10.18 -17.19 -19.12
N ALA A 442 10.39 -17.95 -20.19
CA ALA A 442 10.05 -17.53 -21.56
C ALA A 442 8.56 -17.21 -21.75
N GLN A 443 7.67 -17.75 -20.92
CA GLN A 443 6.24 -17.43 -20.95
C GLN A 443 5.94 -16.03 -20.37
N LEU A 444 6.82 -15.49 -19.52
CA LEU A 444 6.66 -14.19 -18.86
C LEU A 444 7.36 -13.05 -19.61
N THR A 445 8.39 -13.34 -20.39
CA THR A 445 9.16 -12.37 -21.18
C THR A 445 8.33 -11.40 -22.04
N PRO A 446 7.16 -11.79 -22.61
CA PRO A 446 6.32 -10.84 -23.36
C PRO A 446 5.69 -9.74 -22.50
N PHE A 447 5.58 -9.95 -21.19
CA PHE A 447 4.86 -9.07 -20.26
C PHE A 447 5.79 -8.34 -19.29
N MET A 448 7.00 -8.88 -19.09
CA MET A 448 7.89 -8.47 -18.02
C MET A 448 9.34 -8.37 -18.49
N PHE A 449 10.12 -7.53 -17.80
CA PHE A 449 11.55 -7.37 -17.98
C PHE A 449 12.25 -7.22 -16.63
N GLU A 450 13.55 -7.43 -16.59
CA GLU A 450 14.34 -7.35 -15.36
C GLU A 450 14.39 -5.92 -14.82
N VAL A 451 14.20 -5.77 -13.50
CA VAL A 451 14.24 -4.45 -12.83
C VAL A 451 15.61 -3.80 -13.01
N GLU A 452 16.72 -4.57 -13.03
CA GLU A 452 18.08 -4.04 -13.30
C GLU A 452 18.13 -3.24 -14.62
N SER A 453 17.31 -3.60 -15.62
CA SER A 453 17.28 -2.90 -16.91
C SER A 453 16.83 -1.44 -16.79
N LEU A 454 16.09 -1.06 -15.74
CA LEU A 454 15.69 0.32 -15.48
C LEU A 454 16.89 1.23 -15.21
N MET A 455 17.98 0.69 -14.65
CA MET A 455 19.20 1.44 -14.33
C MET A 455 19.99 1.88 -15.57
N TYR A 456 19.61 1.40 -16.75
CA TYR A 456 20.23 1.71 -18.03
C TYR A 456 19.33 2.56 -18.94
N GLY A 457 18.24 3.11 -18.40
CA GLY A 457 17.28 3.97 -19.09
C GLY A 457 17.80 5.39 -19.32
N GLU A 458 16.91 6.27 -19.83
CA GLU A 458 17.19 7.70 -19.97
C GLU A 458 17.23 8.40 -18.60
N ASP A 459 16.40 7.95 -17.65
CA ASP A 459 16.36 8.43 -16.27
C ASP A 459 17.43 7.74 -15.39
N ASP A 460 18.08 8.47 -14.47
CA ASP A 460 18.99 7.88 -13.48
C ASP A 460 18.18 7.20 -12.36
N VAL A 461 17.89 5.92 -12.56
CA VAL A 461 17.12 5.08 -11.62
C VAL A 461 18.06 4.28 -10.72
N GLN A 462 17.95 4.48 -9.40
CA GLN A 462 18.59 3.61 -8.42
C GLN A 462 17.60 2.55 -7.92
N VAL A 463 17.98 1.30 -8.15
CA VAL A 463 17.27 0.12 -7.65
C VAL A 463 18.00 -0.38 -6.41
N ASP A 464 17.27 -0.63 -5.33
CA ASP A 464 17.80 -1.29 -4.15
C ASP A 464 18.24 -2.72 -4.51
N ASP A 465 19.42 -3.15 -4.03
CA ASP A 465 19.99 -4.48 -4.31
C ASP A 465 19.01 -5.64 -4.01
N ARG A 466 18.01 -5.42 -3.14
CA ARG A 466 16.96 -6.40 -2.83
C ARG A 466 16.03 -6.71 -3.99
N TYR A 467 15.91 -5.83 -4.98
CA TYR A 467 14.98 -5.96 -6.10
C TYR A 467 15.67 -6.22 -7.44
N ILE A 468 17.00 -6.28 -7.45
CA ILE A 468 17.77 -6.32 -8.70
C ILE A 468 17.46 -7.57 -9.54
N ASP A 469 17.22 -8.70 -8.87
CA ASP A 469 16.89 -9.99 -9.47
C ASP A 469 15.36 -10.16 -9.69
N SER A 470 14.57 -9.11 -9.46
CA SER A 470 13.12 -9.11 -9.70
C SER A 470 12.76 -8.70 -11.12
N LEU A 471 11.55 -9.06 -11.55
CA LEU A 471 10.95 -8.62 -12.81
C LEU A 471 9.96 -7.48 -12.55
N THR A 472 9.75 -6.62 -13.55
CA THR A 472 8.68 -5.62 -13.58
C THR A 472 7.98 -5.59 -14.94
N PHE A 473 6.88 -4.85 -15.05
CA PHE A 473 5.93 -4.93 -16.15
C PHE A 473 6.29 -4.01 -17.32
N ILE A 474 6.19 -4.54 -18.54
CA ILE A 474 6.33 -3.78 -19.77
C ILE A 474 5.04 -3.01 -20.06
N GLY A 475 5.12 -1.71 -20.30
CA GLY A 475 4.03 -0.92 -20.92
C GLY A 475 3.00 -0.30 -19.98
N GLY A 476 3.39 -0.02 -18.73
CA GLY A 476 2.63 0.81 -17.79
C GLY A 476 1.38 0.14 -17.19
N GLU A 477 0.57 0.94 -16.49
CA GLU A 477 -0.60 0.48 -15.69
C GLU A 477 -1.58 -0.38 -16.49
N GLY A 478 -1.88 0.00 -17.73
CA GLY A 478 -2.80 -0.77 -18.58
C GLY A 478 -2.33 -2.20 -18.84
N LYS A 479 -1.02 -2.43 -18.94
CA LYS A 479 -0.47 -3.78 -19.16
C LYS A 479 -0.44 -4.63 -17.91
N ILE A 480 -0.31 -4.01 -16.75
CA ILE A 480 -0.46 -4.70 -15.47
C ILE A 480 -1.91 -5.19 -15.32
N ILE A 481 -2.87 -4.34 -15.67
CA ILE A 481 -4.30 -4.69 -15.69
C ILE A 481 -4.56 -5.85 -16.65
N ASP A 482 -4.10 -5.76 -17.90
CA ASP A 482 -4.26 -6.83 -18.90
C ASP A 482 -3.67 -8.15 -18.38
N PHE A 483 -2.46 -8.12 -17.82
CA PHE A 483 -1.80 -9.31 -17.27
C PHE A 483 -2.59 -9.92 -16.12
N CYS A 484 -3.06 -9.11 -15.18
CA CYS A 484 -3.81 -9.59 -14.03
C CYS A 484 -5.17 -10.19 -14.41
N LEU A 485 -5.85 -9.59 -15.39
CA LEU A 485 -7.20 -10.03 -15.80
C LEU A 485 -7.17 -11.22 -16.76
N ASP A 486 -6.22 -11.24 -17.69
CA ASP A 486 -6.23 -12.20 -18.80
C ASP A 486 -5.18 -13.30 -18.66
N GLU A 487 -3.99 -12.99 -18.15
CA GLU A 487 -2.86 -13.93 -18.13
C GLU A 487 -2.74 -14.70 -16.80
N LEU A 488 -2.88 -14.05 -15.64
CA LEU A 488 -2.83 -14.73 -14.34
C LEU A 488 -3.83 -15.91 -14.24
N PRO A 489 -5.09 -15.81 -14.70
CA PRO A 489 -6.00 -16.95 -14.69
C PRO A 489 -5.56 -18.10 -15.60
N LYS A 490 -4.87 -17.83 -16.71
CA LYS A 490 -4.32 -18.86 -17.61
C LYS A 490 -3.15 -19.58 -16.93
N LEU A 491 -2.23 -18.82 -16.31
CA LEU A 491 -1.10 -19.38 -15.57
C LEU A 491 -1.57 -20.28 -14.41
N ARG A 492 -2.57 -19.84 -13.63
CA ARG A 492 -3.18 -20.67 -12.57
C ARG A 492 -3.73 -22.00 -13.11
N LYS A 493 -4.41 -21.98 -14.26
CA LYS A 493 -4.92 -23.21 -14.92
C LYS A 493 -3.81 -24.14 -15.40
N GLN A 494 -2.64 -23.59 -15.75
CA GLN A 494 -1.45 -24.35 -16.12
C GLN A 494 -0.69 -24.91 -14.90
N GLY A 495 -1.12 -24.59 -13.67
CA GLY A 495 -0.56 -25.13 -12.44
C GLY A 495 0.39 -24.19 -11.69
N TRP A 496 0.58 -22.97 -12.16
CA TRP A 496 1.41 -21.96 -11.49
C TRP A 496 0.87 -21.62 -10.10
N ILE A 497 1.78 -21.45 -9.15
CA ILE A 497 1.48 -20.92 -7.81
C ILE A 497 1.58 -19.40 -7.92
N ILE A 498 0.49 -18.69 -7.60
CA ILE A 498 0.47 -17.22 -7.65
C ILE A 498 0.21 -16.71 -6.25
N GLU A 499 1.12 -15.89 -5.73
CA GLU A 499 1.03 -15.27 -4.43
C GLU A 499 1.13 -13.75 -4.56
N PHE A 500 0.32 -13.05 -3.76
CA PHE A 500 0.37 -11.60 -3.64
C PHE A 500 0.87 -11.26 -2.25
N SER A 501 1.79 -10.31 -2.16
CA SER A 501 2.17 -9.72 -0.89
C SER A 501 1.09 -8.78 -0.37
N GLU A 502 1.15 -8.44 0.92
CA GLU A 502 0.17 -7.55 1.56
C GLU A 502 0.18 -6.12 0.99
N ASP A 503 1.33 -5.70 0.47
CA ASP A 503 1.55 -4.40 -0.17
C ASP A 503 1.11 -4.36 -1.65
N TRP A 504 0.57 -5.45 -2.20
CA TRP A 504 0.15 -5.50 -3.60
C TRP A 504 -1.11 -4.66 -3.90
N ASP A 505 -0.93 -3.55 -4.62
CA ASP A 505 -1.98 -2.58 -4.92
C ASP A 505 -2.94 -2.96 -6.05
N TRP A 506 -2.59 -3.95 -6.88
CA TRP A 506 -3.36 -4.32 -8.08
C TRP A 506 -4.31 -5.48 -7.79
N THR A 507 -5.13 -5.31 -6.76
CA THR A 507 -6.13 -6.31 -6.36
C THR A 507 -7.46 -6.02 -7.05
N PHE A 508 -8.03 -7.03 -7.71
CA PHE A 508 -9.27 -6.88 -8.48
C PHE A 508 -10.49 -7.40 -7.72
N ALA A 509 -11.58 -6.63 -7.77
CA ALA A 509 -12.89 -7.09 -7.33
C ALA A 509 -13.49 -8.06 -8.36
N GLU A 510 -14.34 -8.98 -7.88
CA GLU A 510 -15.10 -9.86 -8.77
C GLU A 510 -16.13 -9.08 -9.59
N GLU A 511 -16.60 -9.69 -10.69
CA GLU A 511 -17.64 -9.06 -11.51
C GLU A 511 -18.93 -8.89 -10.68
N PRO A 512 -19.60 -7.72 -10.71
CA PRO A 512 -20.75 -7.49 -9.86
C PRO A 512 -21.91 -8.45 -10.17
N GLU A 513 -22.47 -9.06 -9.11
CA GLU A 513 -23.58 -10.01 -9.23
C GLU A 513 -24.91 -9.33 -9.60
N GLY A 514 -25.03 -8.04 -9.30
CA GLY A 514 -26.24 -7.27 -9.55
C GLY A 514 -25.96 -5.79 -9.76
N TRP A 515 -26.79 -5.17 -10.60
CA TRP A 515 -26.74 -3.76 -10.93
C TRP A 515 -28.08 -3.11 -10.63
N TYR A 516 -28.06 -1.97 -9.95
CA TYR A 516 -29.25 -1.35 -9.40
C TYR A 516 -29.25 0.15 -9.67
N ALA A 517 -30.39 0.65 -10.14
CA ALA A 517 -30.65 2.07 -10.26
C ALA A 517 -31.73 2.44 -9.24
N GLU A 518 -31.40 3.27 -8.27
CA GLU A 518 -32.34 3.69 -7.23
C GLU A 518 -32.85 5.10 -7.54
N LEU A 519 -34.17 5.25 -7.55
CA LEU A 519 -34.86 6.53 -7.70
C LEU A 519 -35.57 6.87 -6.39
N ASP A 520 -35.13 7.95 -5.74
CA ASP A 520 -35.79 8.49 -4.55
C ASP A 520 -36.59 9.77 -4.89
N GLU A 521 -37.89 9.74 -4.57
CA GLU A 521 -38.87 10.83 -4.77
C GLU A 521 -39.28 11.47 -3.42
N SER A 522 -38.44 11.41 -2.39
CA SER A 522 -38.73 11.93 -1.05
C SER A 522 -38.96 13.46 -1.02
N GLU A 523 -38.43 14.19 -2.00
CA GLU A 523 -38.67 15.63 -2.19
C GLU A 523 -39.76 15.91 -3.24
N SER A 524 -40.60 16.92 -3.01
CA SER A 524 -41.80 17.14 -3.85
C SER A 524 -41.49 17.51 -5.31
N ASP A 525 -40.46 18.33 -5.53
CA ASP A 525 -40.13 18.90 -6.85
C ASP A 525 -38.82 18.34 -7.45
N TRP A 526 -38.12 17.49 -6.69
CA TRP A 526 -36.81 16.94 -7.04
C TRP A 526 -36.82 15.42 -6.83
N PHE A 527 -35.94 14.74 -7.55
CA PHE A 527 -35.65 13.33 -7.30
C PHE A 527 -34.15 13.08 -7.40
N THR A 528 -33.69 12.00 -6.80
CA THR A 528 -32.28 11.59 -6.89
C THR A 528 -32.11 10.25 -7.59
N LEU A 529 -31.06 10.11 -8.40
CA LEU A 529 -30.62 8.86 -9.00
C LEU A 529 -29.37 8.35 -8.30
N GLY A 530 -29.43 7.12 -7.78
CA GLY A 530 -28.26 6.35 -7.35
C GLY A 530 -27.97 5.22 -8.34
N LEU A 531 -26.69 4.91 -8.55
CA LEU A 531 -26.25 3.71 -9.25
C LEU A 531 -25.46 2.86 -8.27
N GLU A 532 -25.93 1.65 -8.03
CA GLU A 532 -25.28 0.72 -7.12
C GLU A 532 -24.96 -0.61 -7.81
N VAL A 533 -23.83 -1.18 -7.43
CA VAL A 533 -23.43 -2.53 -7.83
C VAL A 533 -23.23 -3.41 -6.60
N ASP A 534 -23.54 -4.69 -6.75
CA ASP A 534 -23.38 -5.70 -5.69
C ASP A 534 -22.06 -6.44 -5.88
N ILE A 535 -21.14 -6.25 -4.96
CA ILE A 535 -19.79 -6.83 -4.97
C ILE A 535 -19.59 -7.50 -3.62
N ASP A 536 -19.33 -8.81 -3.62
CA ASP A 536 -19.17 -9.62 -2.40
C ASP A 536 -20.33 -9.50 -1.40
N GLY A 537 -21.56 -9.29 -1.90
CA GLY A 537 -22.76 -9.09 -1.07
C GLY A 537 -22.90 -7.69 -0.46
N GLN A 538 -22.06 -6.74 -0.87
CA GLN A 538 -22.13 -5.33 -0.44
C GLN A 538 -22.57 -4.42 -1.58
N ARG A 539 -23.44 -3.45 -1.27
CA ARG A 539 -23.85 -2.41 -2.21
C ARG A 539 -22.84 -1.28 -2.24
N VAL A 540 -22.23 -1.07 -3.40
CA VAL A 540 -21.24 -0.02 -3.65
C VAL A 540 -21.85 1.02 -4.58
N SER A 541 -21.78 2.29 -4.19
CA SER A 541 -22.24 3.42 -5.01
C SER A 541 -21.22 3.69 -6.12
N LEU A 542 -21.64 3.53 -7.37
CA LEU A 542 -20.76 3.59 -8.52
C LEU A 542 -20.71 4.99 -9.15
N LEU A 543 -21.69 5.87 -8.91
CA LEU A 543 -21.70 7.22 -9.49
C LEU A 543 -20.50 8.09 -9.08
N PRO A 544 -20.09 8.17 -7.79
CA PRO A 544 -18.93 8.98 -7.40
C PRO A 544 -17.64 8.47 -8.03
N ILE A 545 -17.51 7.15 -8.10
CA ILE A 545 -16.36 6.46 -8.69
C ILE A 545 -16.28 6.76 -10.20
N LEU A 546 -17.41 6.66 -10.92
CA LEU A 546 -17.47 6.99 -12.35
C LEU A 546 -17.24 8.49 -12.60
N ALA A 547 -17.74 9.36 -11.73
CA ALA A 547 -17.50 10.80 -11.84
C ALA A 547 -16.01 11.13 -11.67
N GLN A 548 -15.34 10.50 -10.71
CA GLN A 548 -13.89 10.64 -10.52
C GLN A 548 -13.10 10.07 -11.71
N PHE A 549 -13.54 8.93 -12.26
CA PHE A 549 -12.97 8.36 -13.49
C PHE A 549 -13.07 9.35 -14.65
N VAL A 550 -14.23 9.98 -14.87
CA VAL A 550 -14.43 11.00 -15.90
C VAL A 550 -13.57 12.24 -15.66
N ALA A 551 -13.47 12.70 -14.41
CA ALA A 551 -12.66 13.86 -14.04
C ALA A 551 -11.15 13.65 -14.26
N ASN A 552 -10.70 12.39 -14.16
CA ASN A 552 -9.31 11.98 -14.29
C ASN A 552 -9.01 11.36 -15.65
N LEU A 553 -9.88 11.55 -16.66
CA LEU A 553 -9.60 11.07 -18.01
C LEU A 553 -8.29 11.68 -18.52
N PRO A 554 -7.38 10.86 -19.08
CA PRO A 554 -6.14 11.38 -19.62
C PRO A 554 -6.43 12.28 -20.83
N ASN A 555 -5.58 13.28 -21.05
CA ASN A 555 -5.83 14.38 -22.01
C ASN A 555 -6.04 13.91 -23.46
N ASP A 556 -5.59 12.71 -23.80
CA ASP A 556 -5.68 12.05 -25.09
C ASP A 556 -6.97 11.20 -25.25
N LEU A 557 -7.72 10.97 -24.17
CA LEU A 557 -9.01 10.29 -24.17
C LEU A 557 -10.15 11.30 -23.97
N THR A 558 -10.79 11.67 -25.07
CA THR A 558 -11.94 12.58 -25.07
C THR A 558 -13.26 11.85 -24.87
N LEU A 559 -14.26 12.59 -24.40
CA LEU A 559 -15.64 12.11 -24.19
C LEU A 559 -16.26 11.50 -25.46
N GLU A 560 -15.91 12.03 -26.64
CA GLU A 560 -16.37 11.51 -27.92
C GLU A 560 -15.67 10.20 -28.31
N GLN A 561 -14.41 9.99 -27.92
CA GLN A 561 -13.72 8.73 -28.12
C GLN A 561 -14.30 7.63 -27.23
N LEU A 562 -14.62 7.92 -25.97
CA LEU A 562 -15.32 6.97 -25.09
C LEU A 562 -16.64 6.49 -25.71
N LYS A 563 -17.42 7.39 -26.32
CA LYS A 563 -18.68 7.04 -27.00
C LYS A 563 -18.48 6.12 -28.20
N GLN A 564 -17.31 6.14 -28.84
CA GLN A 564 -17.00 5.34 -30.05
C GLN A 564 -16.30 4.02 -29.75
N MET A 565 -15.82 3.82 -28.52
CA MET A 565 -15.18 2.57 -28.11
C MET A 565 -16.17 1.40 -28.10
N PRO A 566 -15.73 0.15 -28.33
CA PRO A 566 -16.60 -1.03 -28.29
C PRO A 566 -17.22 -1.27 -26.90
N ASP A 567 -18.38 -1.92 -26.85
CA ASP A 567 -19.08 -2.21 -25.59
C ASP A 567 -18.38 -3.30 -24.76
N GLU A 568 -17.64 -4.18 -25.42
CA GLU A 568 -16.85 -5.26 -24.80
C GLU A 568 -15.56 -4.74 -24.15
N GLN A 569 -15.18 -3.48 -24.42
CA GLN A 569 -14.00 -2.89 -23.80
C GLN A 569 -14.24 -2.67 -22.31
N LYS A 570 -13.30 -3.10 -21.48
CA LYS A 570 -13.35 -2.87 -20.03
C LYS A 570 -12.71 -1.53 -19.69
N ILE A 571 -13.40 -0.74 -18.88
CA ILE A 571 -12.78 0.33 -18.10
C ILE A 571 -12.48 -0.21 -16.71
N VAL A 572 -11.44 0.30 -16.06
CA VAL A 572 -11.10 -0.08 -14.70
C VAL A 572 -11.27 1.13 -13.81
N VAL A 573 -12.03 0.97 -12.74
CA VAL A 573 -12.27 2.01 -11.75
C VAL A 573 -11.80 1.56 -10.38
N ARG A 574 -11.31 2.49 -9.55
CA ARG A 574 -10.84 2.17 -8.20
C ARG A 574 -11.99 2.36 -7.20
N LEU A 575 -12.23 1.34 -6.38
CA LEU A 575 -13.19 1.36 -5.28
C LEU A 575 -12.59 2.05 -4.06
N ASP A 576 -13.45 2.48 -3.13
CA ASP A 576 -13.04 3.15 -1.89
C ASP A 576 -12.17 2.26 -0.98
N ASP A 577 -12.31 0.94 -1.08
CA ASP A 577 -11.48 -0.05 -0.37
C ASP A 577 -10.12 -0.29 -1.02
N GLY A 578 -9.81 0.41 -2.12
CA GLY A 578 -8.57 0.33 -2.87
C GLY A 578 -8.56 -0.68 -4.01
N ARG A 579 -9.54 -1.60 -4.07
CA ARG A 579 -9.62 -2.61 -5.14
C ARG A 579 -9.99 -2.01 -6.49
N LEU A 580 -9.57 -2.68 -7.55
CA LEU A 580 -9.86 -2.32 -8.94
C LEU A 580 -11.07 -3.10 -9.45
N LEU A 581 -12.07 -2.41 -10.00
CA LEU A 581 -13.26 -3.01 -10.57
C LEU A 581 -13.23 -2.86 -12.10
N PRO A 582 -13.06 -3.97 -12.86
CA PRO A 582 -13.22 -3.97 -14.31
C PRO A 582 -14.71 -3.94 -14.67
N ILE A 583 -15.10 -2.98 -15.49
CA ILE A 583 -16.48 -2.79 -15.93
C ILE A 583 -16.51 -2.74 -17.45
N TYR A 584 -17.37 -3.56 -18.06
CA TYR A 584 -17.66 -3.45 -19.48
C TYR A 584 -18.28 -2.09 -19.80
N LEU A 585 -17.68 -1.35 -20.73
CA LEU A 585 -18.10 0.00 -21.10
C LEU A 585 -19.57 0.03 -21.53
N GLY A 586 -20.05 -1.00 -22.22
CA GLY A 586 -21.46 -1.11 -22.60
C GLY A 586 -22.44 -1.07 -21.43
N LYS A 587 -22.06 -1.59 -20.25
CA LYS A 587 -22.91 -1.54 -19.04
C LYS A 587 -23.03 -0.13 -18.46
N VAL A 588 -22.03 0.72 -18.64
CA VAL A 588 -22.03 2.07 -18.05
C VAL A 588 -22.16 3.18 -19.07
N ARG A 589 -22.08 2.91 -20.38
CA ARG A 589 -22.05 3.92 -21.46
C ARG A 589 -23.20 4.92 -21.38
N THR A 590 -24.43 4.42 -21.26
CA THR A 590 -25.63 5.28 -21.25
C THR A 590 -25.66 6.15 -19.99
N ILE A 591 -25.24 5.59 -18.86
CA ILE A 591 -25.12 6.32 -17.59
C ILE A 591 -24.02 7.37 -17.73
N LEU A 592 -22.81 6.99 -18.14
CA LEU A 592 -21.68 7.90 -18.38
C LEU A 592 -22.08 9.04 -19.31
N SER A 593 -22.79 8.77 -20.40
CA SER A 593 -23.26 9.82 -21.32
C SER A 593 -24.19 10.82 -20.60
N THR A 594 -25.08 10.32 -19.72
CA THR A 594 -25.95 11.15 -18.89
C THR A 594 -25.16 11.90 -17.82
N LEU A 595 -24.17 11.27 -17.17
CA LEU A 595 -23.30 11.89 -16.18
C LEU A 595 -22.49 13.02 -16.81
N ILE A 596 -21.89 12.77 -17.96
CA ILE A 596 -21.04 13.72 -18.70
C ILE A 596 -21.83 14.97 -19.10
N GLU A 597 -23.08 14.83 -19.57
CA GLU A 597 -23.94 15.98 -19.90
C GLU A 597 -24.30 16.84 -18.67
N LEU A 598 -24.18 16.29 -17.45
CA LEU A 598 -24.58 16.93 -16.20
C LEU A 598 -23.40 17.39 -15.34
N TYR A 599 -22.23 16.79 -15.54
CA TYR A 599 -21.06 16.96 -14.67
C TYR A 599 -20.48 18.39 -14.73
N ASP A 600 -20.65 19.09 -15.85
CA ASP A 600 -20.23 20.49 -15.97
C ASP A 600 -21.01 21.46 -15.06
N GLU A 601 -22.16 21.06 -14.48
CA GLU A 601 -23.02 22.00 -13.74
C GLU A 601 -23.58 21.51 -12.38
N ARG A 602 -23.52 20.22 -12.01
CA ARG A 602 -24.17 19.72 -10.77
C ARG A 602 -23.29 18.76 -9.95
N PRO A 603 -22.89 19.13 -8.70
CA PRO A 603 -22.18 18.21 -7.81
C PRO A 603 -23.10 17.10 -7.28
N LEU A 604 -22.52 15.94 -6.99
CA LEU A 604 -23.16 14.83 -6.26
C LEU A 604 -23.57 15.27 -4.85
N ASP A 605 -24.64 14.68 -4.31
CA ASP A 605 -25.03 14.89 -2.91
C ASP A 605 -24.13 14.12 -1.92
N GLU A 606 -24.37 14.27 -0.60
CA GLU A 606 -23.59 13.60 0.45
C GLU A 606 -23.66 12.06 0.38
N GLN A 607 -24.66 11.51 -0.32
CA GLN A 607 -24.86 10.08 -0.56
C GLN A 607 -24.32 9.63 -1.93
N GLY A 608 -23.68 10.52 -2.70
CA GLY A 608 -23.14 10.20 -4.02
C GLY A 608 -24.19 10.04 -5.10
N ARG A 609 -25.38 10.63 -4.94
CA ARG A 609 -26.49 10.57 -5.90
C ARG A 609 -26.55 11.86 -6.72
N ILE A 610 -27.20 11.77 -7.88
CA ILE A 610 -27.45 12.94 -8.74
C ILE A 610 -28.87 13.43 -8.54
N ARG A 611 -28.98 14.75 -8.32
CA ARG A 611 -30.27 15.43 -8.15
C ARG A 611 -30.80 15.99 -9.47
N PHE A 612 -32.07 15.69 -9.74
CA PHE A 612 -32.79 16.08 -10.94
C PHE A 612 -34.08 16.83 -10.62
N ASN A 613 -34.45 17.77 -11.49
CA ASN A 613 -35.77 18.40 -11.42
C ASN A 613 -36.83 17.42 -11.94
N ARG A 614 -38.04 17.42 -11.37
CA ARG A 614 -39.15 16.54 -11.81
C ARG A 614 -39.50 16.67 -13.31
N LEU A 615 -39.22 17.81 -13.94
CA LEU A 615 -39.39 18.02 -15.39
C LEU A 615 -38.43 17.15 -16.24
N GLU A 616 -37.34 16.65 -15.65
CA GLU A 616 -36.36 15.78 -16.30
C GLU A 616 -36.78 14.29 -16.28
N ALA A 617 -37.99 13.97 -15.78
CA ALA A 617 -38.51 12.61 -15.72
C ALA A 617 -38.49 11.88 -17.08
N ALA A 618 -38.70 12.61 -18.19
CA ALA A 618 -38.62 12.03 -19.54
C ALA A 618 -37.24 11.42 -19.83
N ARG A 619 -36.15 12.09 -19.39
CA ARG A 619 -34.79 11.58 -19.55
C ARG A 619 -34.56 10.28 -18.78
N MET A 620 -35.17 10.13 -17.60
CA MET A 620 -35.08 8.88 -16.83
C MET A 620 -35.83 7.74 -17.50
N ALA A 621 -36.99 8.02 -18.10
CA ALA A 621 -37.73 7.03 -18.88
C ALA A 621 -36.94 6.60 -20.14
N ASP A 622 -36.20 7.51 -20.76
CA ASP A 622 -35.29 7.20 -21.87
C ASP A 622 -34.09 6.37 -21.41
N LEU A 623 -33.45 6.74 -20.30
CA LEU A 623 -32.37 5.97 -19.69
C LEU A 623 -32.83 4.55 -19.35
N GLN A 624 -34.01 4.38 -18.76
CA GLN A 624 -34.58 3.06 -18.47
C GLN A 624 -34.86 2.24 -19.73
N ALA A 625 -35.29 2.88 -20.81
CA ALA A 625 -35.63 2.21 -22.06
C ALA A 625 -34.41 1.91 -22.94
N ALA A 626 -33.24 2.49 -22.63
CA ALA A 626 -32.02 2.29 -23.41
C ALA A 626 -31.54 0.83 -23.31
N GLU A 627 -31.11 0.24 -24.43
CA GLU A 627 -30.57 -1.12 -24.48
C GLU A 627 -29.40 -1.31 -23.51
N GLY A 628 -28.52 -0.31 -23.39
CA GLY A 628 -27.40 -0.31 -22.46
C GLY A 628 -27.80 -0.34 -20.98
N ALA A 629 -29.03 0.02 -20.62
CA ALA A 629 -29.54 0.02 -19.25
C ALA A 629 -30.42 -1.20 -18.92
N ALA A 630 -30.63 -2.13 -19.86
CA ALA A 630 -31.50 -3.29 -19.68
C ALA A 630 -31.05 -4.24 -18.56
N HIS A 631 -29.77 -4.19 -18.18
CA HIS A 631 -29.18 -4.97 -17.09
C HIS A 631 -29.44 -4.37 -15.69
N LEU A 632 -29.91 -3.12 -15.61
CA LEU A 632 -30.18 -2.42 -14.36
C LEU A 632 -31.52 -2.87 -13.75
N ARG A 633 -31.51 -3.18 -12.45
CA ARG A 633 -32.73 -3.36 -11.65
C ARG A 633 -33.13 -2.02 -11.06
N TRP A 634 -34.25 -1.47 -11.52
CA TRP A 634 -34.78 -0.21 -11.03
C TRP A 634 -35.51 -0.40 -9.69
N LEU A 635 -35.14 0.41 -8.69
CA LEU A 635 -35.73 0.41 -7.35
C LEU A 635 -36.38 1.77 -7.10
N GLY A 636 -37.68 1.78 -6.83
CA GLY A 636 -38.44 3.01 -6.63
C GLY A 636 -38.71 3.77 -7.93
N GLY A 637 -39.31 4.96 -7.80
CA GLY A 637 -39.53 5.86 -8.95
C GLY A 637 -40.64 5.46 -9.93
N ASP A 638 -41.51 4.49 -9.61
CA ASP A 638 -42.55 4.01 -10.55
C ASP A 638 -43.41 5.17 -11.09
N ARG A 639 -43.82 6.08 -10.21
CA ARG A 639 -44.63 7.25 -10.58
C ARG A 639 -43.85 8.23 -11.45
N LEU A 640 -42.57 8.45 -11.14
CA LEU A 640 -41.67 9.29 -11.91
C LEU A 640 -41.44 8.72 -13.31
N LEU A 641 -41.19 7.42 -13.43
CA LEU A 641 -40.98 6.74 -14.71
C LEU A 641 -42.24 6.74 -15.58
N ASP A 642 -43.41 6.55 -14.97
CA ASP A 642 -44.69 6.67 -15.67
C ASP A 642 -44.96 8.11 -16.13
N LEU A 643 -44.64 9.11 -15.31
CA LEU A 643 -44.66 10.52 -15.72
C LEU A 643 -43.68 10.77 -16.88
N GLY A 644 -42.47 10.22 -16.82
CA GLY A 644 -41.46 10.34 -17.85
C GLY A 644 -41.93 9.79 -19.20
N LYS A 645 -42.55 8.60 -19.21
CA LYS A 645 -43.16 8.01 -20.40
C LYS A 645 -44.24 8.91 -20.99
N LYS A 646 -45.15 9.42 -20.14
CA LYS A 646 -46.22 10.34 -20.58
C LYS A 646 -45.67 11.64 -21.16
N LEU A 647 -44.62 12.21 -20.57
CA LEU A 647 -43.98 13.44 -21.06
C LEU A 647 -43.24 13.20 -22.39
N ARG A 648 -42.58 12.05 -22.54
CA ARG A 648 -41.92 11.67 -23.79
C ARG A 648 -42.90 11.47 -24.94
N ASP A 649 -44.00 10.78 -24.66
CA ASP A 649 -45.02 10.43 -25.67
C ASP A 649 -46.05 11.56 -25.87
N PHE A 650 -45.79 12.75 -25.30
CA PHE A 650 -46.68 13.90 -25.34
C PHE A 650 -46.81 14.47 -26.75
N ASN A 651 -48.03 14.43 -27.29
CA ASN A 651 -48.35 14.90 -28.65
C ASN A 651 -49.29 16.12 -28.66
N GLY A 652 -49.48 16.79 -27.52
CA GLY A 652 -50.34 17.97 -27.38
C GLY A 652 -51.44 17.79 -26.31
N ILE A 653 -52.13 18.90 -26.01
CA ILE A 653 -53.21 18.92 -25.01
C ILE A 653 -54.55 18.65 -25.71
N GLU A 654 -55.25 17.62 -25.27
CA GLU A 654 -56.60 17.33 -25.74
C GLU A 654 -57.61 18.36 -25.24
N VAL A 655 -58.61 18.67 -26.06
CA VAL A 655 -59.66 19.63 -25.69
C VAL A 655 -60.60 18.97 -24.68
N ALA A 656 -60.58 19.46 -23.43
CA ALA A 656 -61.47 18.97 -22.38
C ALA A 656 -62.91 19.43 -22.60
N ALA A 657 -63.88 18.52 -22.58
CA ALA A 657 -65.29 18.94 -22.65
C ALA A 657 -65.68 19.74 -21.38
N PRO A 658 -66.40 20.88 -21.51
CA PRO A 658 -66.93 21.60 -20.36
C PRO A 658 -67.79 20.70 -19.47
N PRO A 659 -67.77 20.88 -18.14
CA PRO A 659 -68.63 20.12 -17.24
C PRO A 659 -70.12 20.36 -17.53
N GLN A 660 -70.92 19.32 -17.32
CA GLN A 660 -72.38 19.44 -17.41
C GLN A 660 -72.88 20.42 -16.35
N GLN A 661 -74.00 21.11 -16.59
CA GLN A 661 -74.61 22.01 -15.61
C GLN A 661 -73.68 23.18 -15.17
N PHE A 662 -72.66 23.50 -15.96
CA PHE A 662 -71.90 24.74 -15.79
C PHE A 662 -72.66 25.91 -16.41
N HIS A 663 -73.04 26.89 -15.59
CA HIS A 663 -73.95 27.97 -15.98
C HIS A 663 -73.22 29.15 -16.62
N ALA A 664 -72.28 28.87 -17.54
CA ALA A 664 -71.59 29.84 -18.38
C ALA A 664 -71.02 29.19 -19.64
N GLU A 665 -70.95 29.95 -20.73
CA GLU A 665 -70.19 29.55 -21.92
C GLU A 665 -68.73 30.00 -21.77
N LEU A 666 -67.80 29.04 -21.85
CA LEU A 666 -66.37 29.33 -21.83
C LEU A 666 -65.97 29.93 -23.17
N ARG A 667 -65.22 31.04 -23.14
CA ARG A 667 -64.57 31.58 -24.35
C ARG A 667 -63.44 30.66 -24.80
N ASP A 668 -63.04 30.72 -26.06
CA ASP A 668 -61.99 29.84 -26.63
C ASP A 668 -60.71 29.80 -25.79
N TYR A 669 -60.24 30.95 -25.29
CA TYR A 669 -59.04 30.98 -24.43
C TYR A 669 -59.29 30.37 -23.04
N GLN A 670 -60.50 30.47 -22.49
CA GLN A 670 -60.87 29.86 -21.21
C GLN A 670 -61.03 28.34 -21.35
N GLN A 671 -61.51 27.90 -22.51
CA GLN A 671 -61.55 26.49 -22.90
C GLN A 671 -60.13 25.92 -22.99
N THR A 672 -59.19 26.65 -23.59
CA THR A 672 -57.77 26.27 -23.58
C THR A 672 -57.21 26.19 -22.16
N GLY A 673 -57.53 27.16 -21.30
CA GLY A 673 -57.15 27.13 -19.88
C GLY A 673 -57.71 25.93 -19.11
N LEU A 674 -58.98 25.57 -19.35
CA LEU A 674 -59.59 24.36 -18.77
C LEU A 674 -58.89 23.08 -19.24
N SER A 675 -58.64 22.96 -20.55
CA SER A 675 -57.91 21.82 -21.13
C SER A 675 -56.51 21.69 -20.53
N TRP A 676 -55.81 22.81 -20.33
CA TRP A 676 -54.50 22.83 -19.69
C TRP A 676 -54.55 22.38 -18.21
N LEU A 677 -55.53 22.84 -17.43
CA LEU A 677 -55.73 22.39 -16.05
C LEU A 677 -56.05 20.88 -15.96
N GLN A 678 -56.82 20.36 -16.92
CA GLN A 678 -57.11 18.92 -17.01
C GLN A 678 -55.86 18.11 -17.37
N PHE A 679 -55.04 18.60 -18.30
CA PHE A 679 -53.74 18.01 -18.62
C PHE A 679 -52.81 17.96 -17.41
N LEU A 680 -52.66 19.07 -16.66
CA LEU A 680 -51.84 19.10 -15.45
C LEU A 680 -52.29 18.05 -14.43
N ARG A 681 -53.61 17.89 -14.27
CA ARG A 681 -54.19 16.87 -13.40
C ARG A 681 -53.87 15.46 -13.86
N GLU A 682 -53.96 15.17 -15.16
CA GLU A 682 -53.64 13.86 -15.73
C GLU A 682 -52.15 13.48 -15.58
N MET A 683 -51.28 14.50 -15.66
CA MET A 683 -49.84 14.36 -15.46
C MET A 683 -49.43 14.40 -13.97
N GLY A 684 -50.36 14.72 -13.06
CA GLY A 684 -50.03 14.89 -11.63
C GLY A 684 -49.10 16.07 -11.35
N LEU A 685 -49.15 17.11 -12.19
CA LEU A 685 -48.32 18.31 -12.09
C LEU A 685 -49.09 19.47 -11.46
N GLY A 686 -48.37 20.35 -10.76
CA GLY A 686 -48.86 21.68 -10.42
C GLY A 686 -48.65 22.66 -11.58
N GLY A 687 -49.35 23.80 -11.54
CA GLY A 687 -49.16 24.84 -12.54
C GLY A 687 -49.62 26.21 -12.07
N VAL A 688 -49.08 27.25 -12.70
CA VAL A 688 -49.44 28.65 -12.46
C VAL A 688 -50.28 29.15 -13.62
N LEU A 689 -51.59 29.32 -13.40
CA LEU A 689 -52.48 29.92 -14.38
C LEU A 689 -52.31 31.46 -14.35
N ALA A 690 -51.38 31.96 -15.16
CA ALA A 690 -50.92 33.36 -15.15
C ALA A 690 -51.63 34.27 -16.17
N ASP A 691 -52.90 34.00 -16.49
CA ASP A 691 -53.71 34.86 -17.37
C ASP A 691 -53.83 36.29 -16.83
N ASP A 692 -53.93 37.27 -17.71
CA ASP A 692 -54.15 38.68 -17.36
C ASP A 692 -55.38 38.90 -16.45
N MET A 693 -55.35 40.00 -15.71
CA MET A 693 -56.46 40.40 -14.83
C MET A 693 -57.75 40.58 -15.65
N GLY A 694 -58.83 39.92 -15.22
CA GLY A 694 -60.14 40.00 -15.88
C GLY A 694 -60.44 38.92 -16.91
N LEU A 695 -59.50 38.03 -17.23
CA LEU A 695 -59.72 36.89 -18.16
C LEU A 695 -60.49 35.71 -17.55
N GLY A 696 -60.94 35.82 -16.29
CA GLY A 696 -61.84 34.84 -15.67
C GLY A 696 -61.16 33.56 -15.18
N LYS A 697 -59.99 33.67 -14.54
CA LYS A 697 -59.29 32.54 -13.88
C LYS A 697 -60.17 31.78 -12.89
N THR A 698 -61.02 32.49 -12.15
CA THR A 698 -61.98 31.88 -11.21
C THR A 698 -62.99 31.01 -11.94
N VAL A 699 -63.52 31.46 -13.08
CA VAL A 699 -64.44 30.67 -13.92
C VAL A 699 -63.76 29.41 -14.45
N GLN A 700 -62.53 29.52 -14.96
CA GLN A 700 -61.75 28.37 -15.43
C GLN A 700 -61.49 27.35 -14.31
N THR A 701 -61.15 27.84 -13.10
CA THR A 701 -60.91 27.00 -11.92
C THR A 701 -62.19 26.30 -11.45
N LEU A 702 -63.32 27.00 -11.43
CA LEU A 702 -64.62 26.41 -11.07
C LEU A 702 -65.07 25.36 -12.07
N ALA A 703 -64.85 25.59 -13.37
CA ALA A 703 -65.10 24.59 -14.41
C ALA A 703 -64.21 23.35 -14.20
N HIS A 704 -62.93 23.53 -13.89
CA HIS A 704 -62.04 22.41 -13.57
C HIS A 704 -62.54 21.60 -12.35
N LEU A 705 -62.89 22.26 -11.24
CA LEU A 705 -63.36 21.59 -10.02
C LEU A 705 -64.69 20.86 -10.21
N LEU A 706 -65.63 21.43 -10.96
CA LEU A 706 -66.89 20.77 -11.28
C LEU A 706 -66.66 19.53 -12.14
N LEU A 707 -65.73 19.60 -13.10
CA LEU A 707 -65.36 18.47 -13.94
C LEU A 707 -64.69 17.34 -13.14
N GLU A 708 -63.83 17.66 -12.17
CA GLU A 708 -63.26 16.67 -11.25
C GLU A 708 -64.33 15.99 -10.38
N LYS A 709 -65.35 16.74 -9.94
CA LYS A 709 -66.49 16.18 -9.20
C LYS A 709 -67.32 15.23 -10.07
N GLN A 710 -67.68 15.65 -11.29
CA GLN A 710 -68.52 14.87 -12.19
C GLN A 710 -67.85 13.61 -12.72
N SER A 711 -66.53 13.67 -12.91
CA SER A 711 -65.71 12.51 -13.30
C SER A 711 -65.43 11.54 -12.15
N GLY A 712 -65.88 11.85 -10.92
CA GLY A 712 -65.63 11.03 -9.73
C GLY A 712 -64.16 11.04 -9.27
N ARG A 713 -63.33 11.95 -9.80
CA ARG A 713 -61.91 12.08 -9.47
C ARG A 713 -61.63 12.95 -8.25
N MET A 714 -62.63 13.68 -7.77
CA MET A 714 -62.55 14.46 -6.54
C MET A 714 -62.61 13.54 -5.30
N GLN A 715 -61.45 13.25 -4.71
CA GLN A 715 -61.32 12.35 -3.54
C GLN A 715 -61.49 13.06 -2.18
N GLY A 716 -61.62 14.38 -2.17
CA GLY A 716 -61.78 15.19 -0.97
C GLY A 716 -62.04 16.67 -1.28
N PRO A 717 -62.26 17.51 -0.25
CA PRO A 717 -62.52 18.93 -0.42
C PRO A 717 -61.32 19.66 -1.02
N SER A 718 -61.56 20.52 -2.01
CA SER A 718 -60.54 21.41 -2.59
C SER A 718 -60.39 22.67 -1.76
N LEU A 719 -59.17 23.06 -1.41
CA LEU A 719 -58.89 24.27 -0.64
C LEU A 719 -58.51 25.43 -1.57
N VAL A 720 -59.22 26.54 -1.46
CA VAL A 720 -58.89 27.80 -2.13
C VAL A 720 -58.47 28.83 -1.09
N VAL A 721 -57.24 29.32 -1.22
CA VAL A 721 -56.69 30.38 -0.37
C VAL A 721 -56.61 31.67 -1.18
N ALA A 722 -57.26 32.74 -0.73
CA ALA A 722 -57.20 34.04 -1.41
C ALA A 722 -57.27 35.22 -0.41
N PRO A 723 -56.98 36.47 -0.83
CA PRO A 723 -57.18 37.64 0.03
C PRO A 723 -58.63 37.75 0.54
N THR A 724 -58.80 38.28 1.76
CA THR A 724 -60.11 38.40 2.42
C THR A 724 -61.17 39.09 1.56
N SER A 725 -60.76 40.10 0.79
CA SER A 725 -61.64 40.84 -0.13
C SER A 725 -62.22 39.99 -1.26
N LEU A 726 -61.59 38.86 -1.61
CA LEU A 726 -62.03 37.98 -2.69
C LEU A 726 -62.94 36.83 -2.23
N MET A 727 -63.12 36.62 -0.93
CA MET A 727 -63.96 35.51 -0.40
C MET A 727 -65.41 35.62 -0.87
N VAL A 728 -65.98 36.82 -0.83
CA VAL A 728 -67.36 37.09 -1.29
C VAL A 728 -67.48 36.83 -2.79
N ASN A 729 -66.45 37.21 -3.56
CA ASN A 729 -66.42 37.02 -5.00
C ASN A 729 -66.39 35.52 -5.37
N TRP A 730 -65.48 34.75 -4.77
CA TRP A 730 -65.41 33.30 -4.98
C TRP A 730 -66.72 32.59 -4.64
N ARG A 731 -67.36 32.94 -3.53
CA ARG A 731 -68.65 32.36 -3.15
C ARG A 731 -69.77 32.72 -4.13
N SER A 732 -69.81 33.98 -4.57
CA SER A 732 -70.82 34.46 -5.54
C SER A 732 -70.63 33.80 -6.91
N GLU A 733 -69.39 33.72 -7.41
CA GLU A 733 -69.08 33.09 -8.68
C GLU A 733 -69.32 31.57 -8.66
N ALA A 734 -68.98 30.88 -7.56
CA ALA A 734 -69.31 29.47 -7.41
C ALA A 734 -70.83 29.22 -7.45
N ALA A 735 -71.61 29.98 -6.68
CA ALA A 735 -73.07 29.88 -6.69
C ALA A 735 -73.69 30.21 -8.05
N ARG A 736 -73.07 31.12 -8.81
CA ARG A 736 -73.54 31.53 -10.15
C ARG A 736 -73.20 30.51 -11.23
N PHE A 737 -71.95 30.05 -11.29
CA PHE A 737 -71.42 29.28 -12.42
C PHE A 737 -71.39 27.77 -12.17
N ALA A 738 -71.23 27.33 -10.93
CA ALA A 738 -71.15 25.92 -10.54
C ALA A 738 -71.94 25.64 -9.24
N PRO A 739 -73.29 25.81 -9.26
CA PRO A 739 -74.12 25.69 -8.06
C PRO A 739 -74.11 24.30 -7.42
N ASP A 740 -73.71 23.28 -8.19
CA ASP A 740 -73.60 21.91 -7.70
C ASP A 740 -72.38 21.66 -6.83
N LEU A 741 -71.46 22.63 -6.71
CA LEU A 741 -70.32 22.57 -5.78
C LEU A 741 -70.73 23.10 -4.40
N ARG A 742 -70.57 22.28 -3.36
CA ARG A 742 -70.79 22.67 -1.97
C ARG A 742 -69.60 23.50 -1.48
N VAL A 743 -69.83 24.79 -1.24
CA VAL A 743 -68.78 25.74 -0.86
C VAL A 743 -68.91 26.19 0.60
N THR A 744 -67.86 26.00 1.38
CA THR A 744 -67.76 26.41 2.78
C THR A 744 -66.69 27.48 2.95
N VAL A 745 -67.03 28.60 3.59
CA VAL A 745 -66.07 29.69 3.88
C VAL A 745 -65.57 29.56 5.31
N LEU A 746 -64.29 29.30 5.52
CA LEU A 746 -63.65 29.26 6.83
C LEU A 746 -62.87 30.55 7.08
N HIS A 747 -63.51 31.49 7.76
CA HIS A 747 -62.90 32.77 8.14
C HIS A 747 -63.58 33.32 9.40
N GLY A 748 -62.87 34.16 10.17
CA GLY A 748 -63.38 34.80 11.39
C GLY A 748 -63.12 34.02 12.68
N ALA A 749 -63.66 34.53 13.79
CA ALA A 749 -63.45 33.99 15.14
C ALA A 749 -64.06 32.60 15.34
N ASP A 750 -65.21 32.35 14.71
CA ASP A 750 -65.99 31.11 14.89
C ASP A 750 -65.58 30.00 13.91
N ARG A 751 -64.46 30.17 13.19
CA ARG A 751 -64.02 29.21 12.15
C ARG A 751 -63.83 27.78 12.67
N LYS A 752 -63.43 27.63 13.93
CA LYS A 752 -63.17 26.31 14.55
C LYS A 752 -64.45 25.48 14.68
N GLU A 753 -65.58 26.14 14.91
CA GLU A 753 -66.88 25.48 15.05
C GLU A 753 -67.35 24.85 13.74
N ARG A 754 -66.81 25.33 12.61
CA ARG A 754 -67.17 24.92 11.25
C ARG A 754 -66.20 23.92 10.63
N TYR A 755 -65.23 23.40 11.39
CA TYR A 755 -64.30 22.38 10.89
C TYR A 755 -64.98 21.05 10.55
N CYS A 756 -66.11 20.73 11.20
CA CYS A 756 -66.92 19.57 10.82
C CYS A 756 -67.47 19.66 9.38
N GLU A 757 -67.78 20.87 8.90
CA GLU A 757 -68.33 21.12 7.56
C GLU A 757 -67.32 20.84 6.44
N ILE A 758 -66.02 20.76 6.74
CA ILE A 758 -64.95 20.50 5.75
C ILE A 758 -65.20 19.17 5.03
N SER A 759 -65.53 18.13 5.78
CA SER A 759 -65.75 16.77 5.24
C SER A 759 -66.97 16.67 4.32
N GLU A 760 -67.92 17.60 4.46
CA GLU A 760 -69.16 17.65 3.68
C GLU A 760 -69.08 18.63 2.50
N SER A 761 -67.95 19.33 2.35
CA SER A 761 -67.76 20.37 1.33
C SER A 761 -67.01 19.83 0.12
N ASP A 762 -67.28 20.40 -1.05
CA ASP A 762 -66.49 20.16 -2.25
C ASP A 762 -65.38 21.23 -2.38
N ILE A 763 -65.65 22.46 -1.93
CA ILE A 763 -64.69 23.57 -1.87
C ILE A 763 -64.69 24.22 -0.49
N VAL A 764 -63.50 24.45 0.05
CA VAL A 764 -63.27 25.25 1.25
C VAL A 764 -62.54 26.54 0.88
N LEU A 765 -63.12 27.69 1.20
CA LEU A 765 -62.53 29.02 0.98
C LEU A 765 -61.91 29.54 2.28
N THR A 766 -60.65 29.97 2.24
CA THR A 766 -59.95 30.57 3.39
C THR A 766 -59.06 31.73 2.97
N THR A 767 -58.56 32.47 3.96
CA THR A 767 -57.67 33.64 3.78
C THR A 767 -56.22 33.32 4.12
N TYR A 768 -55.26 34.08 3.56
CA TYR A 768 -53.83 33.91 3.90
C TYR A 768 -53.53 34.16 5.38
N PRO A 769 -54.04 35.24 6.02
CA PRO A 769 -54.00 35.36 7.47
C PRO A 769 -55.11 34.46 8.02
N LEU A 770 -54.72 33.43 8.78
CA LEU A 770 -55.66 32.55 9.47
C LEU A 770 -55.94 33.04 10.88
#